data_AF-A0A2U1LPF9-F1
#
_entry.id   AF-A0A2U1LPF9-F1
#
_cell.length_a   1.000
_cell.length_b   1.000
_cell.length_c   1.000
_cell.angle_alpha   90.00
_cell.angle_beta   90.00
_cell.angle_gamma   90.00
#
_symmetry.space_group_name_H-M   'P 1'
#
loop_
_entity.id
_entity.type
_entity.pdbx_description
1 polymer ?
#
loop_
_entity_poly.entity_id
_entity_poly.type
_entity_poly.pdbx_seq_one_letter_code
_entity_poly.pdbx_strand_id
1 'polypeptide(L)'
;MAEHRPNSKLAKHLLMITLILTVVNLTLVDLPGLTKVAVDGQSDSIVQDIENMIRTYIQKPNCIILAISPSNQDLATSDAIKMSREVDPKGDRTIGVLTKIDLMDKGTDAVDILDGKSYRLKFPWVGVVNRSQQDINKRVDMTSARRKEREYFSTTQEYKHLASRMGSEYLAKMLSKHLEGVIKSRIPGLQSLISKTVADLEAELSHLGKPISTDAGGKLLVIMDICRAFDQIYKDHLDGMRSGGDKIYHVFESQLPAALKSLQFDKQLSLENIKKLISEADGYQPHLIAPEQGYRHIIESSLITIKGPAEASVNAVDIILKELVRKAISETMELKQYPSLRKEVERAANESLERMKTESRKATLMLVDMECCYLTVDFFRNLPQDLEKGGNPTQSIFDRYNEMYLRKIGTTVLQYVNMVLSGLVRSVPKSVVYCQVREAKRSLLDHFFADLGQRTPAQLSKLLDEDPGIMERRSSLAKRLELYRSAQVEISGVSCKLKFIVSSSVTEACNNSILLLGPRGCGKIAIKLNGLLHCDDNCAIKEIARQLCIEHELMFSKMASFDDNSQFMIDMLRECGLAHKTVIFVLDEFDLFAQGKQRLLYSLLDAMQSVSSQAVVIGVSCRLDADQLLEKRVRSRFSHRKLLFLPPQKEDLQR
;
A
#
# COMPACT_ATOMS: atom_id res chain seq x y z
N MET A 1 -56.72 -11.62 60.06
CA MET A 1 -56.67 -13.04 59.63
C MET A 1 -57.09 -13.10 58.17
N ALA A 2 -56.53 -14.09 57.47
CA ALA A 2 -56.68 -14.44 56.06
C ALA A 2 -55.78 -13.68 55.07
N GLU A 3 -54.99 -14.33 54.21
CA GLU A 3 -54.40 -15.68 54.19
C GLU A 3 -53.44 -15.78 53.00
N HIS A 4 -52.69 -16.87 52.95
CA HIS A 4 -51.46 -17.09 52.20
C HIS A 4 -51.68 -17.65 50.76
N ARG A 5 -50.85 -17.17 49.80
CA ARG A 5 -50.29 -17.84 48.58
C ARG A 5 -51.22 -18.17 47.37
N PRO A 6 -50.72 -18.26 46.11
CA PRO A 6 -49.42 -18.83 45.71
C PRO A 6 -48.55 -18.12 44.64
N ASN A 7 -47.29 -18.56 44.65
CA ASN A 7 -46.22 -18.42 43.67
C ASN A 7 -46.69 -18.38 42.19
N SER A 8 -46.18 -17.42 41.41
CA SER A 8 -45.93 -17.63 39.98
C SER A 8 -44.63 -16.97 39.53
N LYS A 9 -43.71 -17.86 39.15
CA LYS A 9 -42.49 -17.75 38.33
C LYS A 9 -42.23 -16.39 37.66
N LEU A 10 -41.19 -15.70 38.13
CA LEU A 10 -40.52 -14.64 37.36
C LEU A 10 -39.97 -15.21 36.06
N ALA A 11 -40.39 -14.58 34.95
CA ALA A 11 -40.02 -14.93 33.60
C ALA A 11 -38.50 -14.83 33.40
N LYS A 12 -37.95 -15.84 32.73
CA LYS A 12 -36.62 -15.86 32.11
C LYS A 12 -36.48 -14.59 31.24
N HIS A 13 -35.37 -13.85 31.33
CA HIS A 13 -35.11 -12.68 30.48
C HIS A 13 -33.77 -12.88 29.74
N LEU A 14 -33.87 -13.06 28.41
CA LEU A 14 -32.79 -12.86 27.44
C LEU A 14 -32.76 -11.34 27.19
N LEU A 15 -31.59 -10.71 27.28
CA LEU A 15 -31.45 -9.25 27.13
C LEU A 15 -30.45 -8.98 26.02
N MET A 16 -30.94 -8.68 24.82
CA MET A 16 -30.09 -8.25 23.70
C MET A 16 -29.70 -6.79 23.92
N ILE A 17 -28.43 -6.52 24.22
CA ILE A 17 -27.88 -5.17 24.29
C ILE A 17 -26.95 -4.97 23.08
N THR A 18 -27.37 -4.19 22.09
CA THR A 18 -26.43 -3.67 21.09
C THR A 18 -25.62 -2.56 21.75
N LEU A 19 -24.43 -2.88 22.27
CA LEU A 19 -23.53 -1.90 22.88
C LEU A 19 -22.76 -1.16 21.78
N ILE A 20 -23.14 0.10 21.55
CA ILE A 20 -22.20 1.09 21.03
C ILE A 20 -21.28 1.44 22.21
N LEU A 21 -19.98 1.21 22.07
CA LEU A 21 -18.95 1.56 23.06
C LEU A 21 -19.06 3.06 23.42
N THR A 22 -19.74 3.37 24.51
CA THR A 22 -19.82 4.71 25.09
C THR A 22 -19.02 4.76 26.37
N VAL A 23 -17.70 4.86 26.23
CA VAL A 23 -16.89 5.62 27.19
C VAL A 23 -15.96 6.48 26.36
N VAL A 24 -16.07 7.80 26.50
CA VAL A 24 -15.01 8.69 26.06
C VAL A 24 -13.83 8.40 26.99
N ASN A 25 -12.70 7.93 26.47
CA ASN A 25 -11.48 7.78 27.24
C ASN A 25 -10.98 9.17 27.67
N LEU A 26 -11.51 9.67 28.77
CA LEU A 26 -11.02 10.88 29.42
C LEU A 26 -9.80 10.46 30.26
N THR A 27 -8.61 10.91 29.87
CA THR A 27 -7.42 10.77 30.70
C THR A 27 -7.48 11.85 31.78
N LEU A 28 -7.91 11.48 32.99
CA LEU A 28 -7.76 12.34 34.16
C LEU A 28 -6.35 12.15 34.73
N VAL A 29 -5.67 13.25 34.99
CA VAL A 29 -4.39 13.27 35.69
C VAL A 29 -4.63 13.91 37.04
N ASP A 30 -4.53 13.10 38.10
CA ASP A 30 -4.58 13.59 39.46
C ASP A 30 -3.19 14.13 39.84
N LEU A 31 -3.14 15.39 40.26
CA LEU A 31 -1.91 16.09 40.58
C LEU A 31 -1.80 16.27 42.10
N PRO A 32 -0.59 16.23 42.67
CA PRO A 32 -0.40 16.41 44.11
C PRO A 32 -0.94 17.77 44.57
N GLY A 33 -1.49 17.80 45.79
CA GLY A 33 -1.97 19.03 46.41
C GLY A 33 -0.83 20.02 46.68
N LEU A 34 -1.10 21.31 46.49
CA LEU A 34 -0.15 22.38 46.74
C LEU A 34 0.06 22.53 48.25
N THR A 35 1.24 22.16 48.76
CA THR A 35 1.64 22.36 50.16
C THR A 35 2.44 23.66 50.29
N LYS A 36 2.19 24.43 51.36
CA LYS A 36 2.87 25.72 51.61
C LYS A 36 4.14 25.59 52.47
N VAL A 37 4.31 24.45 53.16
CA VAL A 37 5.42 24.19 54.08
C VAL A 37 5.87 22.73 53.90
N ALA A 38 7.17 22.49 53.89
CA ALA A 38 7.73 21.15 53.92
C ALA A 38 7.43 20.49 55.27
N VAL A 39 6.90 19.26 55.26
CA VAL A 39 6.68 18.47 56.48
C VAL A 39 8.00 17.77 56.84
N ASP A 40 8.22 17.49 58.13
CA ASP A 40 9.42 16.82 58.65
C ASP A 40 9.80 15.58 57.81
N GLY A 41 10.94 15.64 57.12
CA GLY A 41 11.46 14.59 56.24
C GLY A 41 11.39 14.87 54.73
N GLN A 42 10.80 16.00 54.29
CA GLN A 42 10.80 16.45 52.90
C GLN A 42 11.87 17.53 52.66
N SER A 43 12.38 17.64 51.42
CA SER A 43 13.33 18.70 51.06
C SER A 43 12.65 20.07 51.02
N ASP A 44 13.38 21.13 51.34
CA ASP A 44 12.88 22.52 51.25
C ASP A 44 12.44 22.90 49.81
N SER A 45 12.91 22.16 48.79
CA SER A 45 12.55 22.34 47.37
C SER A 45 11.22 21.71 46.95
N ILE A 46 10.58 20.89 47.80
CA ILE A 46 9.43 20.05 47.40
C ILE A 46 8.27 20.86 46.84
N VAL A 47 8.05 22.07 47.37
CA VAL A 47 7.01 23.00 46.93
C VAL A 47 7.25 23.41 45.47
N GLN A 48 8.49 23.77 45.15
CA GLN A 48 8.87 24.21 43.81
C GLN A 48 8.90 23.05 42.80
N ASP A 49 9.26 21.84 43.25
CA ASP A 49 9.23 20.62 42.45
C ASP A 49 7.80 20.21 42.08
N ILE A 50 6.86 20.32 43.03
CA ILE A 50 5.42 20.10 42.80
C ILE A 50 4.86 21.12 41.81
N GLU A 51 5.17 22.41 41.98
CA GLU A 51 4.73 23.46 41.05
C GLU A 51 5.28 23.23 39.64
N ASN A 52 6.57 22.90 39.50
CA ASN A 52 7.18 22.59 38.21
C ASN A 52 6.54 21.37 37.55
N MET A 53 6.28 20.32 38.31
CA MET A 53 5.58 19.13 37.82
C MET A 53 4.19 19.48 37.28
N ILE A 54 3.39 20.22 38.05
CA ILE A 54 2.05 20.66 37.64
C ILE A 54 2.15 21.50 36.36
N ARG A 55 3.11 22.44 36.29
CA ARG A 55 3.34 23.31 35.14
C ARG A 55 3.61 22.52 33.84
N THR A 56 4.33 21.39 33.90
CA THR A 56 4.53 20.51 32.73
C THR A 56 3.23 19.94 32.14
N TYR A 57 2.18 19.78 32.96
CA TYR A 57 0.88 19.29 32.50
C TYR A 57 -0.04 20.43 32.03
N ILE A 58 -0.11 21.54 32.77
CA ILE A 58 -1.06 22.63 32.50
C ILE A 58 -0.59 23.59 31.37
N GLN A 59 0.71 23.65 31.06
CA GLN A 59 1.22 24.46 29.95
C GLN A 59 0.72 23.99 28.58
N LYS A 60 0.48 22.69 28.40
CA LYS A 60 0.06 22.11 27.12
C LYS A 60 -1.29 22.70 26.70
N PRO A 61 -1.45 23.33 25.52
CA PRO A 61 -2.72 23.98 25.11
C PRO A 61 -3.91 23.03 24.95
N ASN A 62 -3.69 21.71 25.07
CA ASN A 62 -4.66 20.64 24.82
C ASN A 62 -5.13 19.98 26.12
N CYS A 63 -5.23 20.73 27.21
CA CYS A 63 -5.72 20.25 28.50
C CYS A 63 -6.81 21.18 29.05
N ILE A 64 -7.70 20.62 29.86
CA ILE A 64 -8.71 21.35 30.63
C ILE A 64 -8.18 21.44 32.06
N ILE A 65 -8.16 22.64 32.62
CA ILE A 65 -7.67 22.88 33.98
C ILE A 65 -8.89 22.92 34.92
N LEU A 66 -8.94 22.00 35.88
CA LEU A 66 -9.95 22.01 36.94
C LEU A 66 -9.36 22.69 38.17
N ALA A 67 -9.68 23.97 38.37
CA ALA A 67 -9.21 24.74 39.51
C ALA A 67 -10.12 24.48 40.72
N ILE A 68 -9.73 23.50 41.53
CA ILE A 68 -10.49 23.11 42.73
C ILE A 68 -10.08 24.00 43.90
N SER A 69 -11.04 24.60 44.59
CA SER A 69 -10.80 25.37 45.82
C SER A 69 -11.86 25.04 46.87
N PRO A 70 -11.49 24.96 48.15
CA PRO A 70 -12.47 24.78 49.22
C PRO A 70 -13.19 26.11 49.50
N SER A 71 -14.47 26.07 49.84
CA SER A 71 -15.30 27.27 50.08
C SER A 71 -15.08 27.92 51.45
N ASN A 72 -14.36 27.24 52.35
CA ASN A 72 -14.04 27.75 53.69
C ASN A 72 -12.76 28.62 53.72
N GLN A 73 -12.15 28.88 52.57
CA GLN A 73 -10.95 29.71 52.43
C GLN A 73 -11.21 30.82 51.41
N ASP A 74 -10.54 31.96 51.61
CA ASP A 74 -10.63 33.07 50.67
C ASP A 74 -10.06 32.70 49.31
N LEU A 75 -10.89 32.85 48.27
CA LEU A 75 -10.52 32.51 46.90
C LEU A 75 -9.29 33.27 46.39
N ALA A 76 -9.07 34.50 46.89
CA ALA A 76 -7.91 35.33 46.55
C ALA A 76 -6.57 34.70 46.97
N THR A 77 -6.60 33.73 47.88
CA THR A 77 -5.41 33.01 48.38
C THR A 77 -5.23 31.62 47.76
N SER A 78 -6.06 31.27 46.76
CA SER A 78 -6.03 29.97 46.09
C SER A 78 -4.85 29.84 45.12
N ASP A 79 -3.94 28.93 45.44
CA ASP A 79 -2.76 28.64 44.61
C ASP A 79 -3.16 27.99 43.26
N ALA A 80 -4.27 27.23 43.23
CA ALA A 80 -4.80 26.64 42.01
C ALA A 80 -5.28 27.70 40.99
N ILE A 81 -5.87 28.80 41.48
CA ILE A 81 -6.30 29.92 40.64
C ILE A 81 -5.10 30.76 40.19
N LYS A 82 -4.12 30.96 41.07
CA LYS A 82 -2.88 31.65 40.72
C LYS A 82 -2.14 30.94 39.57
N MET A 83 -1.88 29.64 39.70
CA MET A 83 -1.16 28.87 38.68
C MET A 83 -1.95 28.71 37.37
N SER A 84 -3.27 28.53 37.43
CA SER A 84 -4.09 28.46 36.21
C SER A 84 -4.07 29.79 35.44
N ARG A 85 -4.07 30.94 36.13
CA ARG A 85 -3.99 32.26 35.48
C ARG A 85 -2.65 32.52 34.79
N GLU A 86 -1.55 31.99 35.31
CA GLU A 86 -0.23 32.12 34.68
C GLU A 86 -0.19 31.44 33.30
N VAL A 87 -0.88 30.31 33.13
CA VAL A 87 -0.89 29.52 31.88
C VAL A 87 -2.14 29.71 31.02
N ASP A 88 -3.21 30.28 31.57
CA ASP A 88 -4.46 30.62 30.91
C ASP A 88 -5.02 31.97 31.40
N PRO A 89 -4.38 33.11 31.05
CA PRO A 89 -4.82 34.43 31.52
C PRO A 89 -6.24 34.83 31.09
N LYS A 90 -6.74 34.22 30.00
CA LYS A 90 -8.07 34.48 29.43
C LYS A 90 -9.14 33.55 30.02
N GLY A 91 -8.76 32.49 30.73
CA GLY A 91 -9.68 31.50 31.28
C GLY A 91 -10.38 30.65 30.20
N ASP A 92 -9.76 30.47 29.02
CA ASP A 92 -10.36 29.80 27.87
C ASP A 92 -10.52 28.27 28.06
N ARG A 93 -9.84 27.70 29.05
CA ARG A 93 -9.77 26.25 29.34
C ARG A 93 -9.75 25.94 30.85
N THR A 94 -10.05 26.92 31.69
CA THR A 94 -10.04 26.79 33.16
C THR A 94 -11.45 26.79 33.72
N ILE A 95 -11.81 25.74 34.46
CA ILE A 95 -13.11 25.59 35.13
C ILE A 95 -12.90 25.64 36.63
N GLY A 96 -13.60 26.56 37.30
CA GLY A 96 -13.55 26.71 38.75
C GLY A 96 -14.51 25.76 39.45
N VAL A 97 -14.03 25.01 40.44
CA VAL A 97 -14.83 24.11 41.26
C VAL A 97 -14.70 24.47 42.73
N LEU A 98 -15.82 24.78 43.36
CA LEU A 98 -15.90 25.00 44.80
C LEU A 98 -16.32 23.72 45.51
N THR A 99 -15.50 23.26 46.46
CA THR A 99 -15.76 22.08 47.27
C THR A 99 -16.03 22.48 48.73
N LYS A 100 -16.57 21.56 49.53
CA LYS A 100 -16.81 21.77 50.99
C LYS A 100 -17.78 22.92 51.31
N ILE A 101 -18.72 23.20 50.41
CA ILE A 101 -19.75 24.25 50.57
C ILE A 101 -20.65 23.99 51.79
N ASP A 102 -20.78 22.73 52.19
CA ASP A 102 -21.47 22.28 53.38
C ASP A 102 -20.76 22.62 54.71
N LEU A 103 -19.48 22.98 54.67
CA LEU A 103 -18.64 23.27 55.84
C LEU A 103 -18.34 24.78 56.00
N MET A 104 -19.17 25.64 55.42
CA MET A 104 -19.05 27.09 55.59
C MET A 104 -19.57 27.55 56.96
N ASP A 105 -19.01 28.66 57.45
CA ASP A 105 -19.44 29.25 58.71
C ASP A 105 -20.87 29.79 58.62
N LYS A 106 -21.66 29.56 59.66
CA LYS A 106 -23.07 29.99 59.70
C LYS A 106 -23.18 31.49 59.53
N GLY A 107 -23.90 31.93 58.51
CA GLY A 107 -24.06 33.35 58.15
C GLY A 107 -23.15 33.81 57.01
N THR A 108 -22.32 32.93 56.45
CA THR A 108 -21.57 33.17 55.22
C THR A 108 -22.09 32.30 54.08
N ASP A 109 -22.02 32.80 52.85
CA ASP A 109 -22.39 32.06 51.65
C ASP A 109 -21.35 32.25 50.52
N ALA A 110 -21.37 31.33 49.56
CA ALA A 110 -20.49 31.35 48.40
C ALA A 110 -21.21 31.81 47.12
N VAL A 111 -22.38 32.48 47.23
CA VAL A 111 -23.22 32.81 46.07
C VAL A 111 -22.48 33.75 45.12
N ASP A 112 -21.79 34.77 45.64
CA ASP A 112 -21.06 35.73 44.79
C ASP A 112 -19.90 35.09 44.02
N ILE A 113 -19.29 34.03 44.57
CA ILE A 113 -18.26 33.26 43.86
C ILE A 113 -18.90 32.37 42.79
N LEU A 114 -19.99 31.67 43.14
CA LEU A 114 -20.71 30.78 42.23
C LEU A 114 -21.35 31.53 41.04
N ASP A 115 -21.83 32.75 41.26
CA ASP A 115 -22.32 33.67 40.22
C ASP A 115 -21.18 34.27 39.37
N GLY A 116 -19.92 34.10 39.80
CA GLY A 116 -18.75 34.67 39.13
C GLY A 116 -18.61 36.19 39.31
N LYS A 117 -19.26 36.78 40.32
CA LYS A 117 -19.14 38.21 40.67
C LYS A 117 -17.80 38.48 41.36
N SER A 118 -17.38 37.60 42.28
CA SER A 118 -16.12 37.76 43.02
C SER A 118 -14.89 37.46 42.16
N TYR A 119 -14.96 36.43 41.30
CA TYR A 119 -13.90 36.09 40.36
C TYR A 119 -14.48 35.56 39.05
N ARG A 120 -14.27 36.33 37.97
CA ARG A 120 -14.87 36.06 36.68
C ARG A 120 -14.00 35.10 35.85
N LEU A 121 -14.49 33.88 35.64
CA LEU A 121 -13.97 32.93 34.66
C LEU A 121 -14.86 32.92 33.41
N LYS A 122 -14.32 32.42 32.29
CA LYS A 122 -15.11 32.23 31.06
C LYS A 122 -16.13 31.09 31.21
N PHE A 123 -15.78 30.06 31.98
CA PHE A 123 -16.70 29.01 32.42
C PHE A 123 -17.29 29.36 33.80
N PRO A 124 -18.55 28.98 34.06
CA PRO A 124 -19.18 29.24 35.36
C PRO A 124 -18.50 28.40 36.46
N TRP A 125 -18.53 28.93 37.68
CA TRP A 125 -18.12 28.21 38.87
C TRP A 125 -19.14 27.12 39.20
N VAL A 126 -18.66 25.94 39.60
CA VAL A 126 -19.53 24.83 39.99
C VAL A 126 -19.23 24.42 41.43
N GLY A 127 -20.26 24.49 42.26
CA GLY A 127 -20.23 24.00 43.62
C GLY A 127 -20.50 22.51 43.68
N VAL A 128 -19.71 21.77 44.46
CA VAL A 128 -19.89 20.33 44.68
C VAL A 128 -19.85 19.99 46.17
N VAL A 129 -20.70 19.05 46.57
CA VAL A 129 -20.74 18.51 47.94
C VAL A 129 -20.28 17.06 47.88
N ASN A 130 -19.14 16.79 48.50
CA ASN A 130 -18.53 15.48 48.52
C ASN A 130 -18.90 14.71 49.79
N ARG A 131 -18.54 13.42 49.85
CA ARG A 131 -18.66 12.62 51.07
C ARG A 131 -17.73 13.18 52.16
N SER A 132 -18.26 13.35 53.37
CA SER A 132 -17.45 13.68 54.54
C SER A 132 -16.55 12.50 54.95
N GLN A 133 -15.53 12.76 55.78
CA GLN A 133 -14.69 11.69 56.33
C GLN A 133 -15.52 10.64 57.09
N GLN A 134 -16.61 11.07 57.75
CA GLN A 134 -17.52 10.16 58.43
C GLN A 134 -18.33 9.30 57.44
N ASP A 135 -18.80 9.87 56.33
CA ASP A 135 -19.51 9.12 55.28
C ASP A 135 -18.60 8.11 54.58
N ILE A 136 -17.30 8.44 54.41
CA ILE A 136 -16.28 7.53 53.89
C ILE A 136 -16.08 6.36 54.85
N ASN A 137 -15.89 6.63 56.15
CA ASN A 137 -15.74 5.60 57.17
C ASN A 137 -16.98 4.69 57.26
N LYS A 138 -18.18 5.26 57.05
CA LYS A 138 -19.47 4.54 57.00
C LYS A 138 -19.75 3.87 55.65
N ARG A 139 -18.85 3.98 54.66
CA ARG A 139 -18.98 3.42 53.30
C ARG A 139 -20.30 3.78 52.59
N VAL A 140 -20.74 5.03 52.73
CA VAL A 140 -21.94 5.54 52.04
C VAL A 140 -21.77 5.42 50.53
N ASP A 141 -22.80 4.92 49.86
CA ASP A 141 -22.81 4.72 48.42
C ASP A 141 -22.86 6.05 47.65
N MET A 142 -22.26 6.07 46.45
CA MET A 142 -22.19 7.28 45.63
C MET A 142 -23.56 7.78 45.17
N THR A 143 -24.55 6.89 45.01
CA THR A 143 -25.92 7.26 44.63
C THR A 143 -26.61 8.03 45.75
N SER A 144 -26.47 7.58 47.00
CA SER A 144 -26.97 8.35 48.15
C SER A 144 -26.20 9.65 48.35
N ALA A 145 -24.89 9.68 48.13
CA ALA A 145 -24.10 10.91 48.20
C ALA A 145 -24.58 11.98 47.19
N ARG A 146 -24.82 11.59 45.93
CA ARG A 146 -25.38 12.50 44.90
C ARG A 146 -26.79 12.97 45.22
N ARG A 147 -27.62 12.11 45.84
CA ARG A 147 -28.95 12.49 46.29
C ARG A 147 -28.89 13.54 47.39
N LYS A 148 -28.01 13.33 48.39
CA LYS A 148 -27.76 14.31 49.46
C LYS A 148 -27.23 15.63 48.90
N GLU A 149 -26.33 15.59 47.92
CA GLU A 149 -25.82 16.79 47.22
C GLU A 149 -26.97 17.56 46.55
N ARG A 150 -27.83 16.86 45.80
CA ARG A 150 -28.99 17.49 45.15
C ARG A 150 -29.98 18.06 46.17
N GLU A 151 -30.23 17.33 47.25
CA GLU A 151 -31.09 17.76 48.35
C GLU A 151 -30.51 19.02 49.03
N TYR A 152 -29.21 19.05 49.30
CA TYR A 152 -28.52 20.22 49.87
C TYR A 152 -28.74 21.49 49.04
N PHE A 153 -28.48 21.44 47.73
CA PHE A 153 -28.64 22.60 46.86
C PHE A 153 -30.11 23.01 46.66
N SER A 154 -31.07 22.08 46.79
CA SER A 154 -32.50 22.37 46.62
C SER A 154 -33.21 22.85 47.89
N THR A 155 -32.69 22.47 49.06
CA THR A 155 -33.25 22.81 50.38
C THR A 155 -32.63 24.07 50.99
N THR A 156 -31.36 24.37 50.69
CA THR A 156 -30.66 25.56 51.21
C THR A 156 -31.16 26.83 50.52
N GLN A 157 -31.64 27.81 51.29
CA GLN A 157 -32.36 28.99 50.79
C GLN A 157 -31.50 29.85 49.86
N GLU A 158 -30.22 30.00 50.19
CA GLU A 158 -29.23 30.81 49.47
C GLU A 158 -28.88 30.18 48.11
N TYR A 159 -28.74 28.85 48.03
CA TYR A 159 -28.31 28.15 46.82
C TYR A 159 -29.44 27.61 45.94
N LYS A 160 -30.70 27.69 46.39
CA LYS A 160 -31.87 27.14 45.70
C LYS A 160 -32.01 27.60 44.25
N HIS A 161 -31.72 28.88 43.99
CA HIS A 161 -31.78 29.46 42.64
C HIS A 161 -30.66 28.94 41.71
N LEU A 162 -29.56 28.44 42.28
CA LEU A 162 -28.41 27.87 41.56
C LEU A 162 -28.47 26.34 41.43
N ALA A 163 -29.41 25.67 42.09
CA ALA A 163 -29.47 24.21 42.18
C ALA A 163 -29.41 23.47 40.83
N SER A 164 -29.91 24.09 39.75
CA SER A 164 -29.86 23.53 38.38
C SER A 164 -28.47 23.54 37.73
N ARG A 165 -27.54 24.36 38.26
CA ARG A 165 -26.17 24.58 37.76
C ARG A 165 -25.10 24.16 38.77
N MET A 166 -25.47 23.38 39.79
CA MET A 166 -24.60 22.94 40.86
C MET A 166 -24.58 21.41 40.95
N GLY A 167 -23.59 20.89 41.65
CA GLY A 167 -23.41 19.48 41.93
C GLY A 167 -22.55 18.73 40.91
N SER A 168 -22.13 17.54 41.33
CA SER A 168 -21.20 16.69 40.61
C SER A 168 -21.74 16.20 39.26
N GLU A 169 -23.07 16.03 39.14
CA GLU A 169 -23.71 15.64 37.88
C GLU A 169 -23.67 16.76 36.83
N TYR A 170 -23.88 18.01 37.25
CA TYR A 170 -23.80 19.16 36.36
C TYR A 170 -22.35 19.40 35.91
N LEU A 171 -21.39 19.29 36.85
CA LEU A 171 -19.96 19.36 36.55
C LEU A 171 -19.54 18.33 35.50
N ALA A 172 -19.96 17.07 35.66
CA ALA A 172 -19.66 16.01 34.72
C ALA A 172 -20.22 16.32 33.31
N LYS A 173 -21.49 16.75 33.22
CA LYS A 173 -22.12 17.14 31.94
C LYS A 173 -21.38 18.30 31.27
N MET A 174 -20.97 19.30 32.05
CA MET A 174 -20.23 20.45 31.54
C MET A 174 -18.85 20.05 30.99
N LEU A 175 -18.11 19.23 31.74
CA LEU A 175 -16.80 18.72 31.33
C LEU A 175 -16.92 17.89 30.04
N SER A 176 -17.93 17.03 29.93
CA SER A 176 -18.19 16.24 28.72
C SER A 176 -18.47 17.14 27.51
N LYS A 177 -19.36 18.15 27.65
CA LYS A 177 -19.69 19.09 26.57
C LYS A 177 -18.48 19.92 26.14
N HIS A 178 -17.65 20.34 27.09
CA HIS A 178 -16.46 21.12 26.77
C HIS A 178 -15.40 20.28 26.05
N LEU A 179 -15.11 19.07 26.55
CA LEU A 179 -14.19 18.12 25.91
C LEU A 179 -14.62 17.82 24.46
N GLU A 180 -15.92 17.59 24.27
CA GLU A 180 -16.49 17.35 22.96
C GLU A 180 -16.24 18.49 21.97
N GLY A 181 -16.47 19.75 22.39
CA GLY A 181 -16.20 20.93 21.58
C GLY A 181 -14.71 21.04 21.20
N VAL A 182 -13.82 20.76 22.14
CA VAL A 182 -12.37 20.75 21.89
C VAL A 182 -11.99 19.67 20.88
N ILE A 183 -12.50 18.44 21.04
CA ILE A 183 -12.25 17.33 20.11
C ILE A 183 -12.77 17.68 18.70
N LYS A 184 -14.01 18.17 18.58
CA LYS A 184 -14.62 18.55 17.30
C LYS A 184 -13.82 19.63 16.56
N SER A 185 -13.29 20.62 17.29
CA SER A 185 -12.50 21.70 16.68
C SER A 185 -11.15 21.22 16.13
N ARG A 186 -10.58 20.13 16.68
CA ARG A 186 -9.23 19.65 16.34
C ARG A 186 -9.21 18.54 15.29
N ILE A 187 -10.28 17.75 15.18
CA ILE A 187 -10.40 16.66 14.20
C ILE A 187 -10.05 17.10 12.77
N PRO A 188 -10.56 18.25 12.24
CA PRO A 188 -10.24 18.67 10.87
C PRO A 188 -8.74 18.91 10.66
N GLY A 189 -8.06 19.51 11.65
CA GLY A 189 -6.61 19.73 11.60
C GLY A 189 -5.81 18.44 11.60
N LEU A 190 -6.21 17.46 12.42
CA LEU A 190 -5.60 16.12 12.44
C LEU A 190 -5.82 15.38 11.11
N GLN A 191 -7.03 15.46 10.56
CA GLN A 191 -7.36 14.84 9.28
C GLN A 191 -6.51 15.41 8.13
N SER A 192 -6.32 16.73 8.11
CA SER A 192 -5.44 17.39 7.14
C SER A 192 -3.99 16.95 7.29
N LEU A 193 -3.46 16.91 8.52
CA LEU A 193 -2.08 16.49 8.79
C LEU A 193 -1.82 15.04 8.36
N ILE A 194 -2.74 14.12 8.70
CA ILE A 194 -2.64 12.71 8.29
C ILE A 194 -2.71 12.59 6.78
N SER A 195 -3.67 13.26 6.13
CA SER A 195 -3.83 13.18 4.68
C SER A 195 -2.60 13.71 3.94
N LYS A 196 -1.99 14.80 4.43
CA LYS A 196 -0.73 15.31 3.90
C LYS A 196 0.41 14.31 4.10
N THR A 197 0.55 13.75 5.29
CA THR A 197 1.61 12.78 5.60
C THR A 197 1.47 11.49 4.77
N VAL A 198 0.24 11.03 4.52
CA VAL A 198 -0.06 9.90 3.62
C VAL A 198 0.41 10.21 2.21
N ALA A 199 0.07 11.39 1.66
CA ALA A 199 0.48 11.80 0.32
C ALA A 199 2.01 11.89 0.18
N ASP A 200 2.70 12.46 1.19
CA ASP A 200 4.17 12.57 1.20
C ASP A 200 4.83 11.17 1.23
N LEU A 201 4.31 10.24 2.05
CA LEU A 201 4.79 8.86 2.12
C LEU A 201 4.52 8.08 0.82
N GLU A 202 3.36 8.27 0.19
CA GLU A 202 3.03 7.64 -1.10
C GLU A 202 3.94 8.12 -2.23
N ALA A 203 4.25 9.42 -2.27
CA ALA A 203 5.18 9.98 -3.24
C ALA A 203 6.59 9.40 -3.05
N GLU A 204 7.10 9.31 -1.81
CA GLU A 204 8.41 8.72 -1.54
C GLU A 204 8.46 7.23 -1.91
N LEU A 205 7.41 6.47 -1.60
CA LEU A 205 7.32 5.04 -1.92
C LEU A 205 7.25 4.83 -3.45
N SER A 206 6.55 5.72 -4.17
CA SER A 206 6.50 5.67 -5.64
C SER A 206 7.88 5.87 -6.28
N HIS A 207 8.72 6.74 -5.72
CA HIS A 207 10.09 6.97 -6.19
C HIS A 207 10.99 5.77 -5.90
N LEU A 208 10.80 5.09 -4.77
CA LEU A 208 11.57 3.88 -4.45
C LEU A 208 11.12 2.67 -5.29
N GLY A 209 9.94 2.70 -5.92
CA GLY A 209 9.42 1.61 -6.73
C GLY A 209 8.55 0.62 -5.94
N LYS A 210 7.92 -0.32 -6.66
CA LYS A 210 6.96 -1.27 -6.10
C LYS A 210 7.67 -2.37 -5.28
N PRO A 211 7.04 -2.85 -4.19
CA PRO A 211 7.55 -4.02 -3.48
C PRO A 211 7.53 -5.24 -4.40
N ILE A 212 8.61 -6.01 -4.36
CA ILE A 212 8.73 -7.26 -5.11
C ILE A 212 7.86 -8.31 -4.40
N SER A 213 6.96 -8.96 -5.14
CA SER A 213 6.18 -10.08 -4.60
C SER A 213 7.12 -11.21 -4.16
N THR A 214 6.78 -11.88 -3.05
CA THR A 214 7.49 -13.06 -2.55
C THR A 214 7.45 -14.23 -3.53
N ASP A 215 6.44 -14.24 -4.39
CA ASP A 215 6.02 -15.37 -5.20
C ASP A 215 6.86 -15.43 -6.48
N ALA A 216 7.22 -16.64 -6.92
CA ALA A 216 8.03 -16.82 -8.12
C ALA A 216 7.40 -16.18 -9.37
N GLY A 217 6.07 -16.28 -9.51
CA GLY A 217 5.33 -15.66 -10.59
C GLY A 217 5.36 -14.13 -10.53
N GLY A 218 5.26 -13.55 -9.33
CA GLY A 218 5.36 -12.10 -9.14
C GLY A 218 6.74 -11.56 -9.49
N LYS A 219 7.81 -12.26 -9.08
CA LYS A 219 9.20 -11.93 -9.45
C LYS A 219 9.43 -11.98 -10.95
N LEU A 220 8.92 -13.02 -11.61
CA LEU A 220 9.01 -13.16 -13.07
C LEU A 220 8.29 -12.01 -13.78
N LEU A 221 7.08 -11.66 -13.35
CA LEU A 221 6.30 -10.57 -13.93
C LEU A 221 7.03 -9.22 -13.83
N VAL A 222 7.62 -8.92 -12.66
CA VAL A 222 8.43 -7.70 -12.47
C VAL A 222 9.63 -7.68 -13.43
N ILE A 223 10.38 -8.78 -13.54
CA ILE A 223 11.52 -8.87 -14.46
C ILE A 223 11.06 -8.65 -15.91
N MET A 224 9.95 -9.28 -16.31
CA MET A 224 9.40 -9.13 -17.66
C MET A 224 8.98 -7.70 -17.96
N ASP A 225 8.35 -7.01 -17.01
CA ASP A 225 7.92 -5.62 -17.20
C ASP A 225 9.11 -4.66 -17.33
N ILE A 226 10.17 -4.86 -16.55
CA ILE A 226 11.43 -4.12 -16.70
C ILE A 226 12.05 -4.36 -18.08
N CYS A 227 12.07 -5.61 -18.54
CA CYS A 227 12.60 -5.96 -19.85
C CYS A 227 11.77 -5.36 -20.99
N ARG A 228 10.44 -5.30 -20.87
CA ARG A 228 9.54 -4.65 -21.84
C ARG A 228 9.77 -3.15 -21.89
N ALA A 229 9.99 -2.49 -20.76
CA ALA A 229 10.31 -1.07 -20.71
C ALA A 229 11.63 -0.78 -21.43
N PHE A 230 12.67 -1.60 -21.18
CA PHE A 230 13.93 -1.53 -21.93
C PHE A 230 13.72 -1.76 -23.43
N ASP A 231 12.99 -2.79 -23.82
CA ASP A 231 12.72 -3.14 -25.23
C ASP A 231 11.97 -2.01 -25.95
N GLN A 232 11.02 -1.35 -25.29
CA GLN A 232 10.34 -0.18 -25.84
C GLN A 232 11.30 0.99 -26.06
N ILE A 233 12.13 1.33 -25.07
CA ILE A 233 13.14 2.40 -25.20
C ILE A 233 14.14 2.08 -26.31
N TYR A 234 14.55 0.82 -26.46
CA TYR A 234 15.43 0.39 -27.54
C TYR A 234 14.77 0.53 -28.92
N LYS A 235 13.50 0.13 -29.05
CA LYS A 235 12.70 0.33 -30.28
C LYS A 235 12.56 1.82 -30.63
N ASP A 236 12.32 2.68 -29.65
CA ASP A 236 12.21 4.13 -29.85
C ASP A 236 13.53 4.74 -30.37
N HIS A 237 14.67 4.20 -29.95
CA HIS A 237 15.98 4.59 -30.49
C HIS A 237 16.19 4.18 -31.95
N LEU A 238 15.57 3.08 -32.39
CA LEU A 238 15.66 2.56 -33.75
C LEU A 238 14.67 3.25 -34.70
N ASP A 239 13.45 3.55 -34.25
CA ASP A 239 12.35 4.08 -35.08
C ASP A 239 12.47 5.57 -35.45
N GLY A 240 13.64 6.18 -35.25
CA GLY A 240 13.94 7.53 -35.76
C GLY A 240 13.43 8.69 -34.92
N MET A 241 12.68 8.45 -33.83
CA MET A 241 12.42 9.50 -32.82
C MET A 241 13.72 9.98 -32.14
N ARG A 242 14.81 9.23 -32.30
CA ARG A 242 16.15 9.52 -31.78
C ARG A 242 17.23 9.19 -32.81
N SER A 243 18.46 9.64 -32.53
CA SER A 243 19.63 9.58 -33.44
C SER A 243 20.09 8.18 -33.93
N GLY A 244 19.52 7.07 -33.44
CA GLY A 244 20.00 5.72 -33.76
C GLY A 244 19.77 5.31 -35.21
N GLY A 245 18.56 5.52 -35.72
CA GLY A 245 18.21 5.22 -37.11
C GLY A 245 19.02 6.04 -38.13
N ASP A 246 19.25 7.32 -37.82
CA ASP A 246 20.01 8.24 -38.67
C ASP A 246 21.49 7.82 -38.82
N LYS A 247 22.12 7.37 -37.72
CA LYS A 247 23.48 6.80 -37.77
C LYS A 247 23.56 5.59 -38.69
N ILE A 248 22.58 4.69 -38.63
CA ILE A 248 22.52 3.50 -39.50
C ILE A 248 22.34 3.94 -40.96
N TYR A 249 21.47 4.92 -41.20
CA TYR A 249 21.26 5.48 -42.54
C TYR A 249 22.55 6.07 -43.13
N HIS A 250 23.31 6.83 -42.33
CA HIS A 250 24.60 7.39 -42.73
C HIS A 250 25.64 6.31 -43.12
N VAL A 251 25.64 5.14 -42.46
CA VAL A 251 26.51 4.01 -42.87
C VAL A 251 26.21 3.60 -44.32
N PHE A 252 24.93 3.50 -44.68
CA PHE A 252 24.52 3.04 -46.00
C PHE A 252 24.59 4.12 -47.09
N GLU A 253 24.30 5.38 -46.77
CA GLU A 253 24.27 6.46 -47.75
C GLU A 253 25.66 7.08 -47.99
N SER A 254 26.48 7.18 -46.94
CA SER A 254 27.78 7.84 -47.02
C SER A 254 28.95 6.86 -46.98
N GLN A 255 29.02 5.98 -45.97
CA GLN A 255 30.22 5.15 -45.74
C GLN A 255 30.38 4.04 -46.78
N LEU A 256 29.33 3.28 -47.07
CA LEU A 256 29.38 2.18 -48.04
C LEU A 256 29.74 2.68 -49.46
N PRO A 257 29.06 3.70 -50.03
CA PRO A 257 29.43 4.22 -51.35
C PRO A 257 30.84 4.82 -51.38
N ALA A 258 31.29 5.48 -50.32
CA ALA A 258 32.66 6.00 -50.23
C ALA A 258 33.69 4.85 -50.20
N ALA A 259 33.43 3.79 -49.43
CA ALA A 259 34.30 2.62 -49.36
C ALA A 259 34.39 1.91 -50.72
N LEU A 260 33.28 1.78 -51.45
CA LEU A 260 33.29 1.18 -52.80
C LEU A 260 34.05 2.05 -53.81
N LYS A 261 33.91 3.38 -53.76
CA LYS A 261 34.70 4.30 -54.60
C LYS A 261 36.20 4.23 -54.30
N SER A 262 36.57 3.89 -53.06
CA SER A 262 37.97 3.81 -52.65
C SER A 262 38.74 2.58 -53.17
N LEU A 263 38.05 1.59 -53.74
CA LEU A 263 38.67 0.35 -54.23
C LEU A 263 39.59 0.52 -55.46
N GLN A 264 39.63 1.72 -56.07
CA GLN A 264 40.54 2.07 -57.18
C GLN A 264 40.59 1.00 -58.29
N PHE A 265 39.42 0.63 -58.83
CA PHE A 265 39.31 -0.36 -59.91
C PHE A 265 40.17 -0.03 -61.13
N ASP A 266 40.44 1.26 -61.40
CA ASP A 266 41.33 1.71 -62.47
C ASP A 266 42.76 1.17 -62.36
N LYS A 267 43.25 0.92 -61.13
CA LYS A 267 44.57 0.31 -60.90
C LYS A 267 44.55 -1.21 -61.05
N GLN A 268 43.45 -1.85 -60.66
CA GLN A 268 43.28 -3.29 -60.84
C GLN A 268 43.12 -3.64 -62.32
N LEU A 269 42.42 -2.80 -63.07
CA LEU A 269 42.19 -2.88 -64.52
C LEU A 269 43.30 -2.20 -65.34
N SER A 270 44.54 -2.18 -64.84
CA SER A 270 45.68 -1.69 -65.61
C SER A 270 45.93 -2.57 -66.83
N LEU A 271 46.48 -1.98 -67.90
CA LEU A 271 46.75 -2.70 -69.16
C LEU A 271 47.65 -3.92 -68.97
N GLU A 272 48.64 -3.80 -68.09
CA GLU A 272 49.56 -4.90 -67.75
C GLU A 272 48.82 -6.05 -67.06
N ASN A 273 47.95 -5.74 -66.10
CA ASN A 273 47.16 -6.74 -65.38
C ASN A 273 46.14 -7.42 -66.30
N ILE A 274 45.43 -6.66 -67.13
CA ILE A 274 44.46 -7.21 -68.08
C ILE A 274 45.17 -8.15 -69.06
N LYS A 275 46.30 -7.73 -69.63
CA LYS A 275 47.09 -8.58 -70.55
C LYS A 275 47.52 -9.88 -69.87
N LYS A 276 48.04 -9.78 -68.64
CA LYS A 276 48.46 -10.92 -67.84
C LYS A 276 47.30 -11.89 -67.59
N LEU A 277 46.19 -11.41 -67.02
CA LEU A 277 45.04 -12.25 -66.65
C LEU A 277 44.37 -12.91 -67.85
N ILE A 278 44.27 -12.23 -69.00
CA ILE A 278 43.75 -12.83 -70.23
C ILE A 278 44.71 -13.89 -70.76
N SER A 279 46.01 -13.59 -70.81
CA SER A 279 47.01 -14.57 -71.29
C SER A 279 47.08 -15.82 -70.40
N GLU A 280 46.89 -15.67 -69.09
CA GLU A 280 46.83 -16.77 -68.13
C GLU A 280 45.53 -17.59 -68.29
N ALA A 281 44.39 -16.93 -68.49
CA ALA A 281 43.10 -17.59 -68.67
C ALA A 281 42.97 -18.33 -70.01
N ASP A 282 43.56 -17.78 -71.08
CA ASP A 282 43.46 -18.34 -72.44
C ASP A 282 44.53 -19.43 -72.71
N GLY A 283 45.63 -19.45 -71.96
CA GLY A 283 46.66 -20.46 -72.05
C GLY A 283 47.35 -20.52 -73.42
N TYR A 284 47.53 -21.73 -73.97
CA TYR A 284 48.30 -21.97 -75.21
C TYR A 284 47.47 -21.84 -76.49
N GLN A 285 46.14 -21.67 -76.40
CA GLN A 285 45.25 -21.62 -77.57
C GLN A 285 44.94 -20.17 -77.98
N PRO A 286 45.34 -19.73 -79.19
CA PRO A 286 44.89 -18.45 -79.74
C PRO A 286 43.44 -18.60 -80.22
N HIS A 287 42.51 -17.91 -79.56
CA HIS A 287 41.09 -17.95 -79.92
C HIS A 287 40.80 -17.09 -81.16
N LEU A 288 39.98 -17.63 -82.08
CA LEU A 288 39.40 -16.90 -83.21
C LEU A 288 38.21 -15.99 -82.79
N ILE A 289 37.76 -16.09 -81.53
CA ILE A 289 36.58 -15.45 -80.92
C ILE A 289 37.02 -14.75 -79.59
N ALA A 290 36.23 -13.81 -79.06
CA ALA A 290 36.52 -13.07 -77.82
C ALA A 290 36.88 -13.97 -76.60
N PRO A 291 37.85 -13.59 -75.76
CA PRO A 291 38.38 -14.42 -74.67
C PRO A 291 37.46 -14.45 -73.45
N GLU A 292 36.41 -15.26 -73.52
CA GLU A 292 35.33 -15.33 -72.54
C GLU A 292 35.85 -15.62 -71.12
N GLN A 293 36.81 -16.53 -70.97
CA GLN A 293 37.41 -16.89 -69.68
C GLN A 293 38.25 -15.77 -69.08
N GLY A 294 38.97 -15.01 -69.91
CA GLY A 294 39.68 -13.81 -69.48
C GLY A 294 38.73 -12.77 -68.88
N TYR A 295 37.59 -12.50 -69.54
CA TYR A 295 36.56 -11.61 -68.99
C TYR A 295 36.02 -12.11 -67.65
N ARG A 296 35.71 -13.41 -67.54
CA ARG A 296 35.21 -13.99 -66.28
C ARG A 296 36.18 -13.76 -65.14
N HIS A 297 37.45 -14.08 -65.35
CA HIS A 297 38.46 -14.03 -64.30
C HIS A 297 38.75 -12.60 -63.83
N ILE A 298 38.79 -11.62 -64.75
CA ILE A 298 38.98 -10.20 -64.40
C ILE A 298 37.78 -9.67 -63.61
N ILE A 299 36.55 -10.00 -64.02
CA ILE A 299 35.33 -9.58 -63.31
C ILE A 299 35.29 -10.20 -61.92
N GLU A 300 35.53 -11.51 -61.80
CA GLU A 300 35.58 -12.22 -60.53
C GLU A 300 36.62 -11.60 -59.57
N SER A 301 37.85 -11.37 -60.06
CA SER A 301 38.92 -10.73 -59.29
C SER A 301 38.53 -9.34 -58.78
N SER A 302 37.82 -8.57 -59.60
CA SER A 302 37.34 -7.23 -59.23
C SER A 302 36.21 -7.30 -58.20
N LEU A 303 35.23 -8.19 -58.39
CA LEU A 303 34.06 -8.30 -57.52
C LEU A 303 34.38 -8.87 -56.13
N ILE A 304 35.37 -9.77 -56.01
CA ILE A 304 35.81 -10.31 -54.71
C ILE A 304 36.25 -9.20 -53.76
N THR A 305 36.83 -8.11 -54.28
CA THR A 305 37.28 -6.98 -53.44
C THR A 305 36.14 -6.24 -52.73
N ILE A 306 34.91 -6.37 -53.22
CA ILE A 306 33.69 -5.77 -52.65
C ILE A 306 33.30 -6.42 -51.32
N LYS A 307 33.73 -7.66 -51.07
CA LYS A 307 33.47 -8.37 -49.80
C LYS A 307 33.94 -7.58 -48.59
N GLY A 308 35.10 -6.91 -48.69
CA GLY A 308 35.67 -6.09 -47.61
C GLY A 308 34.74 -4.93 -47.19
N PRO A 309 34.38 -4.00 -48.09
CA PRO A 309 33.42 -2.93 -47.80
C PRO A 309 32.04 -3.41 -47.34
N ALA A 310 31.56 -4.53 -47.90
CA ALA A 310 30.28 -5.12 -47.50
C ALA A 310 30.32 -5.63 -46.05
N GLU A 311 31.39 -6.33 -45.67
CA GLU A 311 31.63 -6.78 -44.30
C GLU A 311 31.84 -5.60 -43.33
N ALA A 312 32.56 -4.55 -43.76
CA ALA A 312 32.74 -3.35 -42.96
C ALA A 312 31.39 -2.68 -42.62
N SER A 313 30.44 -2.69 -43.56
CA SER A 313 29.09 -2.15 -43.34
C SER A 313 28.30 -2.97 -42.32
N VAL A 314 28.39 -4.30 -42.39
CA VAL A 314 27.81 -5.24 -41.40
C VAL A 314 28.36 -4.95 -40.00
N ASN A 315 29.68 -4.75 -39.88
CA ASN A 315 30.35 -4.48 -38.60
C ASN A 315 30.00 -3.08 -38.05
N ALA A 316 29.90 -2.07 -38.91
CA ALA A 316 29.52 -0.72 -38.51
C ALA A 316 28.11 -0.67 -37.89
N VAL A 317 27.15 -1.40 -38.48
CA VAL A 317 25.79 -1.50 -37.94
C VAL A 317 25.76 -2.23 -36.60
N ASP A 318 26.48 -3.35 -36.44
CA ASP A 318 26.61 -4.06 -35.16
C ASP A 318 27.10 -3.14 -34.03
N ILE A 319 28.12 -2.32 -34.30
CA ILE A 319 28.66 -1.36 -33.32
C ILE A 319 27.58 -0.34 -32.91
N ILE A 320 26.81 0.19 -33.86
CA ILE A 320 25.72 1.12 -33.58
C ILE A 320 24.64 0.45 -32.74
N LEU A 321 24.20 -0.76 -33.09
CA LEU A 321 23.18 -1.49 -32.32
C LEU A 321 23.63 -1.74 -30.88
N LYS A 322 24.89 -2.13 -30.66
CA LYS A 322 25.48 -2.29 -29.31
C LYS A 322 25.56 -0.96 -28.55
N GLU A 323 25.84 0.15 -29.22
CA GLU A 323 25.79 1.49 -28.61
C GLU A 323 24.36 1.84 -28.15
N LEU A 324 23.35 1.51 -28.96
CA LEU A 324 21.94 1.74 -28.63
C LEU A 324 21.47 0.89 -27.44
N VAL A 325 21.92 -0.36 -27.32
CA VAL A 325 21.67 -1.19 -26.14
C VAL A 325 22.19 -0.50 -24.87
N ARG A 326 23.43 0.01 -24.88
CA ARG A 326 24.00 0.71 -23.71
C ARG A 326 23.23 1.97 -23.36
N LYS A 327 22.79 2.73 -24.36
CA LYS A 327 21.96 3.93 -24.17
C LYS A 327 20.60 3.59 -23.57
N ALA A 328 19.90 2.61 -24.13
CA ALA A 328 18.61 2.16 -23.63
C ALA A 328 18.72 1.68 -22.16
N ILE A 329 19.73 0.89 -21.81
CA ILE A 329 20.00 0.48 -20.41
C ILE A 329 20.18 1.69 -19.48
N SER A 330 20.89 2.73 -19.93
CA SER A 330 21.18 3.91 -19.11
C SER A 330 19.94 4.78 -18.85
N GLU A 331 18.94 4.71 -19.73
CA GLU A 331 17.69 5.45 -19.63
C GLU A 331 16.60 4.69 -18.86
N THR A 332 16.63 3.36 -18.87
CA THR A 332 15.71 2.54 -18.06
C THR A 332 16.03 2.72 -16.57
N MET A 333 15.15 3.41 -15.84
CA MET A 333 15.34 3.75 -14.43
C MET A 333 15.36 2.50 -13.55
N GLU A 334 14.51 1.52 -13.86
CA GLU A 334 14.34 0.27 -13.13
C GLU A 334 15.59 -0.60 -13.22
N LEU A 335 16.30 -0.61 -14.36
CA LEU A 335 17.57 -1.33 -14.51
C LEU A 335 18.70 -0.71 -13.67
N LYS A 336 18.58 0.55 -13.21
CA LYS A 336 19.54 1.13 -12.26
C LYS A 336 19.37 0.56 -10.85
N GLN A 337 18.16 0.14 -10.50
CA GLN A 337 17.83 -0.41 -9.18
C GLN A 337 18.29 -1.86 -9.02
N TYR A 338 18.42 -2.62 -10.12
CA TYR A 338 18.77 -4.04 -10.12
C TYR A 338 20.05 -4.31 -10.93
N PRO A 339 21.25 -4.22 -10.32
CA PRO A 339 22.52 -4.35 -11.01
C PRO A 339 22.74 -5.73 -11.64
N SER A 340 22.29 -6.83 -11.02
CA SER A 340 22.45 -8.17 -11.61
C SER A 340 21.54 -8.36 -12.82
N LEU A 341 20.28 -7.90 -12.75
CA LEU A 341 19.38 -7.92 -13.91
C LEU A 341 19.95 -7.08 -15.05
N ARG A 342 20.47 -5.89 -14.77
CA ARG A 342 21.12 -5.03 -15.77
C ARG A 342 22.23 -5.75 -16.52
N LYS A 343 23.14 -6.41 -15.82
CA LYS A 343 24.25 -7.16 -16.44
C LYS A 343 23.76 -8.31 -17.31
N GLU A 344 22.75 -9.04 -16.85
CA GLU A 344 22.19 -10.17 -17.58
C GLU A 344 21.42 -9.73 -18.83
N VAL A 345 20.65 -8.64 -18.76
CA VAL A 345 19.97 -8.04 -19.93
C VAL A 345 21.00 -7.53 -20.95
N GLU A 346 22.05 -6.84 -20.49
CA GLU A 346 23.14 -6.38 -21.37
C GLU A 346 23.84 -7.55 -22.06
N ARG A 347 24.14 -8.61 -21.31
CA ARG A 347 24.77 -9.84 -21.83
C ARG A 347 23.87 -10.48 -22.90
N ALA A 348 22.60 -10.71 -22.58
CA ALA A 348 21.66 -11.39 -23.48
C ALA A 348 21.38 -10.60 -24.77
N ALA A 349 21.29 -9.27 -24.67
CA ALA A 349 21.14 -8.40 -25.84
C ALA A 349 22.39 -8.47 -26.74
N ASN A 350 23.60 -8.38 -26.17
CA ASN A 350 24.85 -8.46 -26.92
C ASN A 350 25.06 -9.83 -27.58
N GLU A 351 24.73 -10.93 -26.89
CA GLU A 351 24.78 -12.29 -27.44
C GLU A 351 23.81 -12.46 -28.62
N SER A 352 22.63 -11.85 -28.56
CA SER A 352 21.65 -11.87 -29.65
C SER A 352 22.12 -11.05 -30.85
N LEU A 353 22.68 -9.86 -30.61
CA LEU A 353 23.26 -9.03 -31.67
C LEU A 353 24.43 -9.73 -32.40
N GLU A 354 25.29 -10.45 -31.67
CA GLU A 354 26.40 -11.17 -32.30
C GLU A 354 25.90 -12.28 -33.24
N ARG A 355 24.84 -13.00 -32.85
CA ARG A 355 24.21 -14.02 -33.73
C ARG A 355 23.56 -13.39 -34.97
N MET A 356 22.88 -12.25 -34.80
CA MET A 356 22.28 -11.52 -35.93
C MET A 356 23.35 -11.00 -36.90
N LYS A 357 24.49 -10.55 -36.38
CA LYS A 357 25.65 -10.13 -37.16
C LYS A 357 26.27 -11.29 -37.94
N THR A 358 26.42 -12.49 -37.35
CA THR A 358 26.97 -13.63 -38.08
C THR A 358 26.08 -14.06 -39.25
N GLU A 359 24.76 -14.08 -39.04
CA GLU A 359 23.80 -14.39 -40.12
C GLU A 359 23.79 -13.29 -41.19
N SER A 360 23.82 -12.02 -40.78
CA SER A 360 23.90 -10.88 -41.70
C SER A 360 25.17 -10.88 -42.54
N ARG A 361 26.32 -11.22 -41.94
CA ARG A 361 27.60 -11.37 -42.64
C ARG A 361 27.49 -12.44 -43.71
N LYS A 362 26.99 -13.64 -43.35
CA LYS A 362 26.81 -14.75 -44.28
C LYS A 362 25.89 -14.38 -45.44
N ALA A 363 24.74 -13.78 -45.16
CA ALA A 363 23.79 -13.35 -46.18
C ALA A 363 24.36 -12.27 -47.11
N THR A 364 25.07 -11.29 -46.55
CA THR A 364 25.67 -10.18 -47.31
C THR A 364 26.80 -10.66 -48.21
N LEU A 365 27.69 -11.53 -47.72
CA LEU A 365 28.76 -12.11 -48.52
C LEU A 365 28.22 -13.02 -49.63
N MET A 366 27.16 -13.77 -49.34
CA MET A 366 26.49 -14.61 -50.33
C MET A 366 25.88 -13.80 -51.48
N LEU A 367 25.37 -12.58 -51.21
CA LEU A 367 24.93 -11.68 -52.28
C LEU A 367 26.08 -11.29 -53.21
N VAL A 368 27.27 -11.04 -52.67
CA VAL A 368 28.46 -10.74 -53.48
C VAL A 368 28.89 -11.97 -54.27
N ASP A 369 28.89 -13.16 -53.64
CA ASP A 369 29.22 -14.42 -54.30
C ASP A 369 28.28 -14.75 -55.45
N MET A 370 26.99 -14.47 -55.30
CA MET A 370 26.01 -14.66 -56.37
C MET A 370 26.32 -13.82 -57.61
N GLU A 371 26.77 -12.58 -57.43
CA GLU A 371 27.17 -11.69 -58.53
C GLU A 371 28.49 -12.15 -59.19
N CYS A 372 29.37 -12.85 -58.46
CA CYS A 372 30.60 -13.44 -59.00
C CYS A 372 30.34 -14.71 -59.83
N CYS A 373 29.35 -15.52 -59.43
CA CYS A 373 29.12 -16.85 -60.02
C CYS A 373 28.45 -16.84 -61.39
N TYR A 374 27.61 -15.83 -61.69
CA TYR A 374 26.83 -15.79 -62.92
C TYR A 374 26.96 -14.43 -63.63
N LEU A 375 27.53 -14.48 -64.83
CA LEU A 375 27.54 -13.36 -65.76
C LEU A 375 26.35 -13.49 -66.70
N THR A 376 25.59 -12.41 -66.87
CA THR A 376 24.41 -12.41 -67.74
C THR A 376 24.80 -12.71 -69.19
N VAL A 377 24.01 -13.52 -69.88
CA VAL A 377 24.24 -13.84 -71.32
C VAL A 377 24.22 -12.56 -72.17
N ASP A 378 23.42 -11.57 -71.77
CA ASP A 378 23.35 -10.27 -72.43
C ASP A 378 24.66 -9.48 -72.33
N PHE A 379 25.46 -9.66 -71.27
CA PHE A 379 26.79 -9.06 -71.20
C PHE A 379 27.67 -9.53 -72.36
N PHE A 380 27.69 -10.84 -72.64
CA PHE A 380 28.49 -11.40 -73.74
C PHE A 380 27.91 -11.07 -75.12
N ARG A 381 26.58 -10.94 -75.24
CA ARG A 381 25.94 -10.52 -76.51
C ARG A 381 26.22 -9.07 -76.88
N ASN A 382 26.36 -8.21 -75.88
CA ASN A 382 26.65 -6.78 -76.05
C ASN A 382 28.15 -6.48 -76.13
N LEU A 383 29.02 -7.50 -76.09
CA LEU A 383 30.43 -7.31 -76.39
C LEU A 383 30.56 -6.74 -77.81
N PRO A 384 31.36 -5.67 -78.00
CA PRO A 384 31.56 -5.09 -79.32
C PRO A 384 32.01 -6.16 -80.32
N GLN A 385 31.18 -6.44 -81.33
CA GLN A 385 31.56 -7.29 -82.45
C GLN A 385 32.50 -6.50 -83.37
N ASP A 386 33.78 -6.41 -83.05
CA ASP A 386 34.77 -5.89 -83.99
C ASP A 386 35.11 -6.99 -85.01
N LEU A 387 34.20 -7.19 -85.95
CA LEU A 387 34.44 -7.91 -87.20
C LEU A 387 34.25 -6.93 -88.36
N GLU A 388 34.88 -5.76 -88.33
CA GLU A 388 34.97 -4.95 -89.55
C GLU A 388 36.35 -4.30 -89.78
N LYS A 389 36.91 -4.73 -90.92
CA LYS A 389 37.88 -4.08 -91.82
C LYS A 389 39.37 -4.41 -91.63
N GLY A 390 39.76 -5.48 -92.34
CA GLY A 390 41.00 -5.56 -93.12
C GLY A 390 42.28 -5.08 -92.47
N GLY A 391 42.87 -5.90 -91.61
CA GLY A 391 44.29 -5.75 -91.24
C GLY A 391 45.19 -6.34 -92.33
N ASN A 392 46.29 -5.66 -92.64
CA ASN A 392 47.29 -6.12 -93.60
C ASN A 392 47.81 -7.53 -93.23
N PRO A 393 48.03 -8.44 -94.21
CA PRO A 393 48.47 -9.82 -93.96
C PRO A 393 49.85 -9.97 -93.30
N THR A 394 50.57 -8.87 -93.09
CA THR A 394 51.93 -8.83 -92.55
C THR A 394 52.00 -8.56 -91.04
N GLN A 395 50.87 -8.30 -90.37
CA GLN A 395 50.85 -8.16 -88.90
C GLN A 395 50.78 -9.54 -88.24
N SER A 396 51.75 -9.80 -87.35
CA SER A 396 51.88 -11.06 -86.63
C SER A 396 50.57 -11.43 -85.94
N ILE A 397 50.22 -12.72 -85.90
CA ILE A 397 49.10 -13.25 -85.09
C ILE A 397 49.23 -12.82 -83.62
N PHE A 398 50.45 -12.48 -83.17
CA PHE A 398 50.74 -11.94 -81.84
C PHE A 398 50.41 -10.44 -81.64
N ASP A 399 50.24 -9.64 -82.70
CA ASP A 399 49.83 -8.21 -82.61
C ASP A 399 48.31 -8.04 -82.41
N ARG A 400 47.55 -9.13 -82.29
CA ARG A 400 46.08 -9.10 -82.15
C ARG A 400 45.61 -8.57 -80.79
N TYR A 401 46.46 -8.62 -79.76
CA TYR A 401 46.29 -7.87 -78.51
C TYR A 401 46.76 -6.43 -78.65
N ASN A 402 46.26 -5.74 -79.67
CA ASN A 402 46.50 -4.30 -79.80
C ASN A 402 46.11 -3.62 -78.49
N GLU A 403 46.92 -2.66 -78.06
CA GLU A 403 46.70 -1.92 -76.81
C GLU A 403 45.27 -1.32 -76.75
N MET A 404 44.72 -0.96 -77.91
CA MET A 404 43.33 -0.51 -78.08
C MET A 404 42.29 -1.59 -77.69
N TYR A 405 42.52 -2.86 -78.06
CA TYR A 405 41.62 -3.96 -77.71
C TYR A 405 41.63 -4.24 -76.20
N LEU A 406 42.82 -4.30 -75.58
CA LEU A 406 42.95 -4.47 -74.13
C LEU A 406 42.32 -3.31 -73.34
N ARG A 407 42.46 -2.06 -73.82
CA ARG A 407 41.76 -0.90 -73.25
C ARG A 407 40.24 -1.06 -73.33
N LYS A 408 39.72 -1.55 -74.47
CA LYS A 408 38.29 -1.79 -74.68
C LYS A 408 37.75 -2.85 -73.70
N ILE A 409 38.49 -3.94 -73.49
CA ILE A 409 38.17 -4.95 -72.47
C ILE A 409 38.05 -4.30 -71.08
N GLY A 410 39.06 -3.51 -70.69
CA GLY A 410 39.07 -2.80 -69.42
C GLY A 410 37.85 -1.90 -69.24
N THR A 411 37.48 -1.13 -70.26
CA THR A 411 36.29 -0.26 -70.22
C THR A 411 34.98 -1.03 -70.09
N THR A 412 34.84 -2.16 -70.79
CA THR A 412 33.62 -2.98 -70.74
C THR A 412 33.48 -3.69 -69.39
N VAL A 413 34.58 -4.22 -68.86
CA VAL A 413 34.62 -4.81 -67.51
C VAL A 413 34.28 -3.76 -66.46
N LEU A 414 34.87 -2.56 -66.56
CA LEU A 414 34.59 -1.47 -65.62
C LEU A 414 33.10 -1.05 -65.65
N GLN A 415 32.49 -0.99 -66.83
CA GLN A 415 31.05 -0.71 -66.97
C GLN A 415 30.20 -1.79 -66.29
N TYR A 416 30.54 -3.06 -66.47
CA TYR A 416 29.85 -4.16 -65.80
C TYR A 416 30.02 -4.12 -64.29
N VAL A 417 31.24 -3.93 -63.80
CA VAL A 417 31.53 -3.80 -62.35
C VAL A 417 30.75 -2.62 -61.76
N ASN A 418 30.67 -1.47 -62.43
CA ASN A 418 29.89 -0.32 -61.97
C ASN A 418 28.37 -0.59 -61.94
N MET A 419 27.86 -1.38 -62.89
CA MET A 419 26.45 -1.83 -62.88
C MET A 419 26.18 -2.73 -61.66
N VAL A 420 27.05 -3.72 -61.41
CA VAL A 420 26.93 -4.62 -60.25
C VAL A 420 27.05 -3.83 -58.94
N LEU A 421 28.01 -2.91 -58.83
CA LEU A 421 28.15 -2.01 -57.67
C LEU A 421 26.88 -1.21 -57.40
N SER A 422 26.24 -0.68 -58.45
CA SER A 422 24.97 0.04 -58.32
C SER A 422 23.83 -0.85 -57.80
N GLY A 423 23.85 -2.14 -58.14
CA GLY A 423 22.96 -3.15 -57.56
C GLY A 423 23.28 -3.46 -56.10
N LEU A 424 24.55 -3.72 -55.79
CA LEU A 424 25.03 -4.07 -54.46
C LEU A 424 24.84 -2.95 -53.42
N VAL A 425 25.01 -1.68 -53.82
CA VAL A 425 24.70 -0.51 -52.97
C VAL A 425 23.23 -0.50 -52.52
N ARG A 426 22.32 -1.13 -53.28
CA ARG A 426 20.89 -1.24 -52.92
C ARG A 426 20.55 -2.54 -52.21
N SER A 427 21.22 -3.66 -52.52
CA SER A 427 20.92 -4.97 -51.95
C SER A 427 21.60 -5.21 -50.60
N VAL A 428 22.85 -4.75 -50.42
CA VAL A 428 23.61 -4.90 -49.17
C VAL A 428 22.89 -4.25 -47.99
N PRO A 429 22.46 -2.96 -48.04
CA PRO A 429 21.70 -2.37 -46.94
C PRO A 429 20.42 -3.13 -46.60
N LYS A 430 19.70 -3.65 -47.61
CA LYS A 430 18.48 -4.44 -47.38
C LYS A 430 18.78 -5.73 -46.63
N SER A 431 19.88 -6.42 -46.96
CA SER A 431 20.32 -7.63 -46.26
C SER A 431 20.68 -7.32 -44.80
N VAL A 432 21.48 -6.27 -44.58
CA VAL A 432 21.89 -5.86 -43.23
C VAL A 432 20.70 -5.42 -42.39
N VAL A 433 19.80 -4.61 -42.94
CA VAL A 433 18.58 -4.17 -42.24
C VAL A 433 17.68 -5.36 -41.93
N TYR A 434 17.51 -6.31 -42.85
CA TYR A 434 16.66 -7.47 -42.64
C TYR A 434 17.21 -8.39 -41.55
N CYS A 435 18.49 -8.76 -41.63
CA CYS A 435 19.11 -9.73 -40.73
C CYS A 435 19.53 -9.14 -39.37
N GLN A 436 19.86 -7.85 -39.30
CA GLN A 436 20.29 -7.21 -38.04
C GLN A 436 19.22 -6.28 -37.48
N VAL A 437 18.89 -5.19 -38.19
CA VAL A 437 18.10 -4.10 -37.61
C VAL A 437 16.68 -4.54 -37.30
N ARG A 438 16.02 -5.20 -38.26
CA ARG A 438 14.64 -5.67 -38.13
C ARG A 438 14.53 -6.83 -37.14
N GLU A 439 15.48 -7.77 -37.17
CA GLU A 439 15.53 -8.85 -36.19
C GLU A 439 15.84 -8.35 -34.79
N ALA A 440 16.81 -7.43 -34.62
CA ALA A 440 17.09 -6.80 -33.34
C ALA A 440 15.87 -6.04 -32.80
N LYS A 441 15.06 -5.41 -33.67
CA LYS A 441 13.80 -4.78 -33.23
C LYS A 441 12.76 -5.81 -32.76
N ARG A 442 12.75 -7.02 -33.33
CA ARG A 442 11.70 -8.02 -33.11
C ARG A 442 12.01 -8.97 -31.95
N SER A 443 13.25 -9.43 -31.86
CA SER A 443 13.61 -10.64 -31.11
C SER A 443 14.84 -10.48 -30.20
N LEU A 444 15.22 -9.25 -29.84
CA LEU A 444 16.43 -8.96 -29.05
C LEU A 444 16.53 -9.78 -27.75
N LEU A 445 15.40 -9.93 -27.05
CA LEU A 445 15.33 -10.59 -25.74
C LEU A 445 14.54 -11.90 -25.77
N ASP A 446 14.14 -12.43 -26.93
CA ASP A 446 13.31 -13.64 -27.01
C ASP A 446 13.98 -14.86 -26.35
N HIS A 447 15.29 -15.01 -26.56
CA HIS A 447 16.07 -16.09 -25.94
C HIS A 447 16.19 -15.89 -24.43
N PHE A 448 16.33 -14.64 -23.99
CA PHE A 448 16.35 -14.31 -22.56
C PHE A 448 15.00 -14.62 -21.91
N PHE A 449 13.88 -14.33 -22.56
CA PHE A 449 12.55 -14.68 -22.06
C PHE A 449 12.34 -16.19 -21.97
N ALA A 450 12.82 -16.96 -22.96
CA ALA A 450 12.79 -18.42 -22.90
C ALA A 450 13.61 -18.97 -21.73
N ASP A 451 14.81 -18.43 -21.51
CA ASP A 451 15.68 -18.80 -20.39
C ASP A 451 15.08 -18.42 -19.03
N LEU A 452 14.48 -17.23 -18.92
CA LEU A 452 13.82 -16.76 -17.69
C LEU A 452 12.70 -17.71 -17.25
N GLY A 453 11.94 -18.28 -18.20
CA GLY A 453 10.89 -19.25 -17.91
C GLY A 453 11.39 -20.56 -17.29
N GLN A 454 12.68 -20.89 -17.48
CA GLN A 454 13.30 -22.10 -16.95
C GLN A 454 14.03 -21.87 -15.60
N ARG A 455 14.20 -20.61 -15.18
CA ARG A 455 14.96 -20.28 -13.97
C ARG A 455 14.19 -20.60 -12.70
N THR A 456 14.93 -21.05 -11.70
CA THR A 456 14.38 -21.33 -10.36
C THR A 456 14.06 -20.04 -9.59
N PRO A 457 13.17 -20.08 -8.58
CA PRO A 457 12.84 -18.91 -7.77
C PRO A 457 14.05 -18.25 -7.09
N ALA A 458 15.06 -19.05 -6.72
CA ALA A 458 16.31 -18.56 -6.14
C ALA A 458 17.13 -17.75 -7.16
N GLN A 459 17.20 -18.24 -8.41
CA GLN A 459 17.88 -17.53 -9.50
C GLN A 459 17.17 -16.24 -9.88
N LEU A 460 15.83 -16.24 -9.91
CA LEU A 460 15.04 -15.01 -10.15
C LEU A 460 15.25 -13.99 -9.03
N SER A 461 15.36 -14.43 -7.78
CA SER A 461 15.65 -13.55 -6.64
C SER A 461 17.03 -12.92 -6.73
N LYS A 462 18.02 -13.65 -7.26
CA LYS A 462 19.38 -13.12 -7.49
C LYS A 462 19.42 -12.03 -8.57
N LEU A 463 18.50 -12.06 -9.53
CA LEU A 463 18.39 -11.01 -10.56
C LEU A 463 17.80 -9.72 -10.00
N LEU A 464 16.91 -9.85 -9.01
CA LEU A 464 16.27 -8.72 -8.32
C LEU A 464 17.04 -8.34 -7.05
N ASP A 465 18.36 -8.20 -7.17
CA ASP A 465 19.26 -7.82 -6.09
C ASP A 465 19.19 -6.32 -5.82
N GLU A 466 18.21 -5.93 -5.00
CA GLU A 466 18.08 -4.56 -4.52
C GLU A 466 19.11 -4.27 -3.39
N ASP A 467 19.54 -3.01 -3.30
CA ASP A 467 20.32 -2.53 -2.15
C ASP A 467 19.53 -2.80 -0.85
N PRO A 468 20.11 -3.53 0.12
CA PRO A 468 19.44 -3.83 1.39
C PRO A 468 18.93 -2.57 2.11
N GLY A 469 19.61 -1.42 1.97
CA GLY A 469 19.17 -0.16 2.53
C GLY A 469 17.90 0.39 1.88
N ILE A 470 17.73 0.23 0.57
CA ILE A 470 16.52 0.63 -0.16
C ILE A 470 15.35 -0.29 0.22
N MET A 471 15.60 -1.59 0.30
CA MET A 471 14.60 -2.58 0.70
C MET A 471 14.09 -2.33 2.13
N GLU A 472 14.99 -2.08 3.08
CA GLU A 472 14.63 -1.75 4.47
C GLU A 472 13.86 -0.43 4.55
N ARG A 473 14.33 0.61 3.84
CA ARG A 473 13.64 1.90 3.78
C ARG A 473 12.22 1.76 3.22
N ARG A 474 12.05 1.04 2.11
CA ARG A 474 10.73 0.77 1.50
C ARG A 474 9.81 0.03 2.48
N SER A 475 10.32 -0.98 3.18
CA SER A 475 9.54 -1.72 4.19
C SER A 475 9.12 -0.83 5.36
N SER A 476 10.02 0.02 5.86
CA SER A 476 9.71 0.95 6.94
C SER A 476 8.63 1.97 6.55
N LEU A 477 8.72 2.52 5.34
CA LEU A 477 7.77 3.48 4.80
C LEU A 477 6.40 2.84 4.55
N ALA A 478 6.37 1.61 4.02
CA ALA A 478 5.15 0.86 3.80
C ALA A 478 4.39 0.61 5.12
N LYS A 479 5.09 0.14 6.16
CA LYS A 479 4.50 -0.04 7.51
C LYS A 479 3.96 1.26 8.07
N ARG A 480 4.72 2.35 7.92
CA ARG A 480 4.31 3.66 8.41
C ARG A 480 3.09 4.18 7.65
N LEU A 481 3.05 4.01 6.33
CA LEU A 481 1.90 4.37 5.49
C LEU A 481 0.64 3.60 5.90
N GLU A 482 0.77 2.30 6.18
CA GLU A 482 -0.34 1.45 6.65
C GLU A 482 -0.90 1.96 7.98
N LEU A 483 -0.05 2.32 8.94
CA LEU A 483 -0.47 2.92 10.21
C LEU A 483 -1.24 4.24 9.99
N TYR A 484 -0.74 5.11 9.12
CA TYR A 484 -1.43 6.39 8.82
C TYR A 484 -2.74 6.19 8.06
N ARG A 485 -2.85 5.18 7.18
CA ARG A 485 -4.11 4.82 6.52
C ARG A 485 -5.13 4.28 7.52
N SER A 486 -4.71 3.41 8.45
CA SER A 486 -5.56 2.96 9.55
C SER A 486 -6.07 4.15 10.36
N ALA A 487 -5.17 5.07 10.73
CA ALA A 487 -5.53 6.28 11.45
C ALA A 487 -6.50 7.19 10.67
N GLN A 488 -6.35 7.28 9.34
CA GLN A 488 -7.25 8.06 8.48
C GLN A 488 -8.67 7.48 8.47
N VAL A 489 -8.80 6.15 8.39
CA VAL A 489 -10.10 5.45 8.45
C VAL A 489 -10.74 5.63 9.82
N GLU A 490 -9.96 5.48 10.90
CA GLU A 490 -10.44 5.66 12.27
C GLU A 490 -10.93 7.10 12.51
N ILE A 491 -10.16 8.12 12.14
CA ILE A 491 -10.55 9.52 12.35
C ILE A 491 -11.79 9.91 11.55
N SER A 492 -11.90 9.40 10.32
CA SER A 492 -13.10 9.58 9.50
C SER A 492 -14.32 8.94 10.17
N GLY A 493 -14.14 7.75 10.77
CA GLY A 493 -15.17 7.08 11.57
C GLY A 493 -15.52 7.82 12.86
N VAL A 494 -14.54 8.45 13.53
CA VAL A 494 -14.74 9.22 14.77
C VAL A 494 -15.65 10.43 14.54
N SER A 495 -15.49 11.18 13.45
CA SER A 495 -16.36 12.34 13.18
C SER A 495 -17.84 11.95 13.09
N CYS A 496 -18.15 10.83 12.43
CA CYS A 496 -19.51 10.28 12.33
C CYS A 496 -20.01 9.70 13.67
N LYS A 497 -19.16 8.94 14.38
CA LYS A 497 -19.50 8.31 15.67
C LYS A 497 -19.68 9.33 16.79
N LEU A 498 -18.87 10.39 16.83
CA LEU A 498 -18.92 11.42 17.87
C LEU A 498 -20.10 12.35 17.66
N LYS A 499 -20.48 12.64 16.40
CA LYS A 499 -21.73 13.34 16.08
C LYS A 499 -22.97 12.54 16.52
N PHE A 500 -22.93 11.22 16.33
CA PHE A 500 -23.98 10.29 16.75
C PHE A 500 -24.09 10.14 18.28
N ILE A 501 -22.96 9.84 18.96
CA ILE A 501 -22.90 9.64 20.41
C ILE A 501 -23.33 10.90 21.17
N VAL A 502 -22.91 12.08 20.68
CA VAL A 502 -23.29 13.35 21.30
C VAL A 502 -24.76 13.67 21.07
N SER A 503 -25.25 13.49 19.84
CA SER A 503 -26.66 13.75 19.53
C SER A 503 -27.52 12.90 20.45
N SER A 504 -27.30 11.58 20.49
CA SER A 504 -28.07 10.67 21.36
C SER A 504 -27.88 10.93 22.86
N SER A 505 -26.71 11.39 23.32
CA SER A 505 -26.49 11.68 24.75
C SER A 505 -27.09 13.00 25.21
N VAL A 506 -27.23 13.99 24.31
CA VAL A 506 -27.67 15.36 24.64
C VAL A 506 -29.16 15.57 24.36
N THR A 507 -29.75 14.96 23.33
CA THR A 507 -31.18 15.14 23.02
C THR A 507 -32.10 14.17 23.76
N GLU A 508 -31.65 12.97 24.14
CA GLU A 508 -32.56 11.96 24.73
C GLU A 508 -32.45 11.79 26.25
N ALA A 509 -31.56 12.54 26.92
CA ALA A 509 -31.36 12.46 28.37
C ALA A 509 -31.24 11.00 28.90
N CYS A 510 -30.62 10.11 28.12
CA CYS A 510 -30.39 8.71 28.47
C CYS A 510 -29.28 8.55 29.52
N ASN A 511 -29.35 9.29 30.63
CA ASN A 511 -28.71 8.90 31.87
C ASN A 511 -29.74 8.13 32.70
N ASN A 512 -29.81 6.83 32.48
CA ASN A 512 -30.21 5.88 33.51
C ASN A 512 -29.48 4.57 33.24
N SER A 513 -28.51 4.29 34.09
CA SER A 513 -27.85 3.00 34.23
C SER A 513 -28.90 1.89 34.34
N ILE A 514 -28.98 1.01 33.35
CA ILE A 514 -29.74 -0.25 33.38
C ILE A 514 -28.83 -1.27 32.67
N LEU A 515 -28.46 -2.42 33.21
CA LEU A 515 -28.96 -3.20 34.34
C LEU A 515 -27.81 -4.13 34.81
N LEU A 516 -27.41 -4.07 36.08
CA LEU A 516 -26.67 -5.16 36.72
C LEU A 516 -27.69 -6.19 37.21
N LEU A 517 -27.96 -7.24 36.42
CA LEU A 517 -28.75 -8.37 36.90
C LEU A 517 -27.87 -9.25 37.78
N GLY A 518 -28.15 -9.25 39.07
CA GLY A 518 -27.61 -10.19 40.06
C GLY A 518 -27.43 -9.56 41.45
N PRO A 519 -27.83 -10.23 42.55
CA PRO A 519 -27.55 -9.76 43.91
C PRO A 519 -26.03 -9.60 44.13
N ARG A 520 -25.62 -8.58 44.89
CA ARG A 520 -24.19 -8.32 45.19
C ARG A 520 -23.55 -9.57 45.79
N GLY A 521 -22.50 -10.09 45.16
CA GLY A 521 -21.78 -11.30 45.58
C GLY A 521 -21.97 -12.53 44.67
N CYS A 522 -22.82 -12.46 43.65
CA CYS A 522 -22.89 -13.52 42.62
C CYS A 522 -21.64 -13.47 41.71
N GLY A 523 -20.90 -14.58 41.60
CA GLY A 523 -19.82 -14.68 40.62
C GLY A 523 -20.37 -14.47 39.21
N LYS A 524 -19.62 -13.77 38.35
CA LYS A 524 -20.04 -13.52 36.95
C LYS A 524 -19.01 -14.08 36.01
N ILE A 525 -19.48 -14.78 35.00
CA ILE A 525 -18.63 -15.42 33.99
C ILE A 525 -19.01 -14.81 32.65
N ALA A 526 -18.05 -14.18 31.98
CA ALA A 526 -18.26 -13.56 30.68
C ALA A 526 -17.60 -14.42 29.59
N ILE A 527 -18.41 -14.91 28.66
CA ILE A 527 -17.99 -15.74 27.53
C ILE A 527 -18.08 -14.89 26.26
N LYS A 528 -16.97 -14.72 25.56
CA LYS A 528 -16.89 -13.87 24.36
C LYS A 528 -16.67 -14.69 23.12
N LEU A 529 -17.48 -14.44 22.09
CA LEU A 529 -17.37 -15.05 20.77
C LEU A 529 -17.39 -13.97 19.70
N ASN A 530 -16.52 -14.12 18.70
CA ASN A 530 -16.46 -13.22 17.55
C ASN A 530 -16.84 -13.98 16.27
N GLY A 531 -17.69 -13.38 15.45
CA GLY A 531 -18.22 -13.99 14.22
C GLY A 531 -17.16 -14.19 13.12
N LEU A 532 -16.07 -13.43 13.12
CA LEU A 532 -14.96 -13.56 12.17
C LEU A 532 -13.95 -14.64 12.60
N LEU A 533 -13.69 -14.75 13.91
CA LEU A 533 -12.72 -15.71 14.45
C LEU A 533 -13.26 -17.13 14.50
N HIS A 534 -14.54 -17.28 14.83
CA HIS A 534 -15.19 -18.59 14.91
C HIS A 534 -15.99 -18.79 13.62
N CYS A 535 -15.33 -19.35 12.60
CA CYS A 535 -15.88 -19.45 11.24
C CYS A 535 -17.06 -20.42 11.11
N ASP A 536 -17.16 -21.42 11.99
CA ASP A 536 -18.23 -22.43 11.99
C ASP A 536 -18.78 -22.72 13.40
N ASP A 537 -19.89 -23.46 13.46
CA ASP A 537 -20.56 -23.83 14.72
C ASP A 537 -19.63 -24.61 15.68
N ASN A 538 -18.74 -25.44 15.14
CA ASN A 538 -17.82 -26.28 15.91
C ASN A 538 -16.72 -25.46 16.59
N CYS A 539 -16.09 -24.53 15.88
CA CYS A 539 -15.09 -23.63 16.48
C CYS A 539 -15.72 -22.77 17.57
N ALA A 540 -16.94 -22.26 17.34
CA ALA A 540 -17.61 -21.40 18.31
C ALA A 540 -18.00 -22.16 19.59
N ILE A 541 -18.55 -23.37 19.49
CA ILE A 541 -18.94 -24.14 20.69
C ILE A 541 -17.74 -24.66 21.47
N LYS A 542 -16.64 -25.01 20.77
CA LYS A 542 -15.37 -25.38 21.40
C LYS A 542 -14.78 -24.22 22.18
N GLU A 543 -14.92 -23.00 21.68
CA GLU A 543 -14.46 -21.82 22.39
C GLU A 543 -15.29 -21.52 23.64
N ILE A 544 -16.62 -21.70 23.57
CA ILE A 544 -17.49 -21.64 24.76
C ILE A 544 -17.01 -22.65 25.82
N ALA A 545 -16.84 -23.91 25.41
CA ALA A 545 -16.39 -24.97 26.31
C ALA A 545 -14.99 -24.67 26.89
N ARG A 546 -14.05 -24.16 26.08
CA ARG A 546 -12.71 -23.76 26.53
C ARG A 546 -12.76 -22.65 27.58
N GLN A 547 -13.55 -21.61 27.36
CA GLN A 547 -13.68 -20.48 28.31
C GLN A 547 -14.36 -20.93 29.61
N LEU A 548 -15.37 -21.80 29.54
CA LEU A 548 -15.99 -22.40 30.73
C LEU A 548 -15.02 -23.32 31.49
N CYS A 549 -14.22 -24.13 30.80
CA CYS A 549 -13.21 -24.99 31.43
C CYS A 549 -12.15 -24.17 32.17
N ILE A 550 -11.67 -23.07 31.60
CA ILE A 550 -10.67 -22.20 32.23
C ILE A 550 -11.20 -21.57 33.52
N GLU A 551 -12.43 -21.07 33.48
CA GLU A 551 -13.03 -20.41 34.64
C GLU A 551 -13.32 -21.36 35.80
N HIS A 552 -13.48 -22.65 35.50
CA HIS A 552 -13.76 -23.70 36.49
C HIS A 552 -12.57 -24.65 36.75
N GLU A 553 -11.37 -24.31 36.24
CA GLU A 553 -10.14 -25.12 36.37
C GLU A 553 -10.29 -26.58 35.88
N LEU A 554 -11.10 -26.81 34.85
CA LEU A 554 -11.36 -28.13 34.25
C LEU A 554 -10.47 -28.39 33.02
N MET A 555 -10.15 -29.66 32.77
CA MET A 555 -9.36 -30.06 31.59
C MET A 555 -10.20 -30.01 30.31
N PHE A 556 -9.79 -29.17 29.35
CA PHE A 556 -10.47 -29.02 28.06
C PHE A 556 -10.06 -30.12 27.06
N SER A 557 -11.05 -30.81 26.48
CA SER A 557 -10.82 -31.81 25.43
C SER A 557 -11.00 -31.24 24.02
N LYS A 558 -9.93 -31.20 23.22
CA LYS A 558 -9.95 -30.72 21.83
C LYS A 558 -10.71 -31.67 20.86
N MET A 559 -10.85 -32.94 21.25
CA MET A 559 -11.45 -34.00 20.42
C MET A 559 -12.98 -34.14 20.59
N ALA A 560 -13.59 -33.40 21.52
CA ALA A 560 -15.03 -33.46 21.77
C ALA A 560 -15.85 -33.00 20.56
N SER A 561 -16.95 -33.71 20.28
CA SER A 561 -17.88 -33.38 19.19
C SER A 561 -18.75 -32.16 19.53
N PHE A 562 -19.50 -31.64 18.56
CA PHE A 562 -20.44 -30.54 18.81
C PHE A 562 -21.44 -30.89 19.93
N ASP A 563 -21.99 -32.10 19.86
CA ASP A 563 -23.05 -32.55 20.75
C ASP A 563 -22.51 -32.80 22.17
N ASP A 564 -21.27 -33.31 22.30
CA ASP A 564 -20.58 -33.44 23.59
C ASP A 564 -20.33 -32.07 24.24
N ASN A 565 -19.83 -31.09 23.46
CA ASN A 565 -19.59 -29.74 23.95
C ASN A 565 -20.90 -29.01 24.29
N SER A 566 -21.98 -29.30 23.56
CA SER A 566 -23.31 -28.77 23.83
C SER A 566 -23.88 -29.30 25.14
N GLN A 567 -23.74 -30.59 25.41
CA GLN A 567 -24.15 -31.18 26.70
C GLN A 567 -23.30 -30.63 27.85
N PHE A 568 -21.99 -30.55 27.66
CA PHE A 568 -21.09 -29.93 28.64
C PHE A 568 -21.51 -28.48 28.97
N MET A 569 -21.84 -27.67 27.97
CA MET A 569 -22.33 -26.30 28.19
C MET A 569 -23.62 -26.28 29.03
N ILE A 570 -24.57 -27.17 28.75
CA ILE A 570 -25.84 -27.27 29.48
C ILE A 570 -25.59 -27.65 30.96
N ASP A 571 -24.71 -28.61 31.21
CA ASP A 571 -24.36 -29.06 32.55
C ASP A 571 -23.64 -27.96 33.33
N MET A 572 -22.68 -27.26 32.69
CA MET A 572 -21.98 -26.12 33.30
C MET A 572 -22.93 -24.95 33.60
N LEU A 573 -23.87 -24.65 32.71
CA LEU A 573 -24.89 -23.62 32.96
C LEU A 573 -25.81 -23.99 34.12
N ARG A 574 -26.11 -25.29 34.30
CA ARG A 574 -26.89 -25.79 35.43
C ARG A 574 -26.12 -25.66 36.74
N GLU A 575 -24.84 -26.03 36.75
CA GLU A 575 -23.95 -25.89 37.90
C GLU A 575 -23.76 -24.42 38.30
N CYS A 576 -23.53 -23.54 37.32
CA CYS A 576 -23.45 -22.09 37.54
C CYS A 576 -24.76 -21.53 38.12
N GLY A 577 -25.90 -22.03 37.65
CA GLY A 577 -27.21 -21.66 38.19
C GLY A 577 -27.39 -22.04 39.66
N LEU A 578 -26.93 -23.23 40.07
CA LEU A 578 -26.93 -23.68 41.47
C LEU A 578 -25.97 -22.87 42.35
N ALA A 579 -24.84 -22.45 41.79
CA ALA A 579 -23.85 -21.60 42.45
C ALA A 579 -24.23 -20.10 42.48
N HIS A 580 -25.43 -19.75 42.04
CA HIS A 580 -25.88 -18.36 41.85
C HIS A 580 -24.93 -17.52 40.99
N LYS A 581 -24.15 -18.12 40.08
CA LYS A 581 -23.28 -17.40 39.15
C LYS A 581 -24.03 -17.03 37.87
N THR A 582 -23.88 -15.79 37.43
CA THR A 582 -24.50 -15.31 36.18
C THR A 582 -23.54 -15.49 35.01
N VAL A 583 -23.99 -16.17 33.95
CA VAL A 583 -23.17 -16.38 32.74
C VAL A 583 -23.64 -15.41 31.65
N ILE A 584 -22.71 -14.64 31.09
CA ILE A 584 -22.97 -13.63 30.06
C ILE A 584 -22.25 -14.02 28.79
N PHE A 585 -23.00 -14.32 27.73
CA PHE A 585 -22.46 -14.56 26.40
C PHE A 585 -22.48 -13.26 25.60
N VAL A 586 -21.34 -12.89 25.03
CA VAL A 586 -21.20 -11.73 24.13
C VAL A 586 -20.83 -12.24 22.75
N LEU A 587 -21.69 -11.97 21.77
CA LEU A 587 -21.55 -12.35 20.36
C LEU A 587 -21.25 -11.10 19.54
N ASP A 588 -19.98 -10.87 19.24
CA ASP A 588 -19.52 -9.79 18.36
C ASP A 588 -19.70 -10.18 16.89
N GLU A 589 -20.10 -9.22 16.04
CA GLU A 589 -20.47 -9.44 14.63
C GLU A 589 -21.61 -10.47 14.49
N PHE A 590 -22.69 -10.23 15.24
CA PHE A 590 -23.84 -11.15 15.37
C PHE A 590 -24.49 -11.53 14.03
N ASP A 591 -24.45 -10.65 13.03
CA ASP A 591 -24.96 -10.93 11.69
C ASP A 591 -24.23 -12.11 11.02
N LEU A 592 -22.94 -12.33 11.30
CA LEU A 592 -22.20 -13.50 10.81
C LEU A 592 -22.62 -14.79 11.51
N PHE A 593 -23.05 -14.72 12.78
CA PHE A 593 -23.67 -15.86 13.46
C PHE A 593 -25.07 -16.14 12.90
N ALA A 594 -25.82 -15.10 12.59
CA ALA A 594 -27.14 -15.21 11.97
C ALA A 594 -27.10 -15.72 10.52
N GLN A 595 -25.98 -15.65 9.79
CA GLN A 595 -25.91 -16.18 8.43
C GLN A 595 -25.47 -17.64 8.35
N GLY A 596 -24.53 -18.07 9.21
CA GLY A 596 -23.87 -19.37 9.04
C GLY A 596 -23.81 -20.27 10.28
N LYS A 597 -24.22 -19.79 11.46
CA LYS A 597 -24.01 -20.50 12.75
C LYS A 597 -25.31 -20.70 13.53
N GLN A 598 -26.34 -21.12 12.79
CA GLN A 598 -27.69 -21.30 13.30
C GLN A 598 -27.79 -22.47 14.28
N ARG A 599 -26.95 -23.52 14.13
CA ARG A 599 -26.95 -24.69 15.04
C ARG A 599 -26.44 -24.29 16.42
N LEU A 600 -25.40 -23.47 16.50
CA LEU A 600 -24.90 -22.88 17.75
C LEU A 600 -25.95 -21.98 18.40
N LEU A 601 -26.52 -21.03 17.66
CA LEU A 601 -27.54 -20.12 18.18
C LEU A 601 -28.77 -20.87 18.70
N TYR A 602 -29.20 -21.90 17.98
CA TYR A 602 -30.29 -22.77 18.43
C TYR A 602 -29.93 -23.48 19.74
N SER A 603 -28.78 -24.16 19.81
CA SER A 603 -28.34 -24.91 21.01
C SER A 603 -28.18 -23.99 22.22
N LEU A 604 -27.52 -22.84 22.07
CA LEU A 604 -27.31 -21.85 23.12
C LEU A 604 -28.63 -21.34 23.70
N LEU A 605 -29.57 -20.94 22.83
CA LEU A 605 -30.85 -20.38 23.26
C LEU A 605 -31.79 -21.45 23.81
N ASP A 606 -31.73 -22.67 23.30
CA ASP A 606 -32.47 -23.82 23.84
C ASP A 606 -31.95 -24.21 25.23
N ALA A 607 -30.63 -24.22 25.44
CA ALA A 607 -29.99 -24.43 26.74
C ALA A 607 -30.43 -23.38 27.78
N MET A 608 -30.50 -22.11 27.39
CA MET A 608 -31.00 -21.04 28.27
C MET A 608 -32.50 -21.14 28.57
N GLN A 609 -33.26 -21.79 27.70
CA GLN A 609 -34.68 -22.03 27.94
C GLN A 609 -34.93 -23.28 28.77
N SER A 610 -34.07 -24.29 28.70
CA SER A 610 -34.24 -25.54 29.45
C SER A 610 -33.73 -25.42 30.90
N VAL A 611 -32.65 -24.67 31.14
CA VAL A 611 -32.02 -24.55 32.46
C VAL A 611 -32.61 -23.35 33.25
N SER A 612 -32.78 -23.51 34.57
CA SER A 612 -33.20 -22.41 35.48
C SER A 612 -32.04 -21.49 35.88
N SER A 613 -31.06 -21.31 34.99
CA SER A 613 -29.84 -20.55 35.25
C SER A 613 -30.01 -19.06 34.93
N GLN A 614 -29.23 -18.22 35.61
CA GLN A 614 -29.15 -16.79 35.30
C GLN A 614 -28.14 -16.60 34.16
N ALA A 615 -28.56 -16.84 32.92
CA ALA A 615 -27.73 -16.64 31.73
C ALA A 615 -28.29 -15.53 30.84
N VAL A 616 -27.40 -14.75 30.20
CA VAL A 616 -27.76 -13.66 29.28
C VAL A 616 -26.93 -13.79 28.00
N VAL A 617 -27.55 -13.57 26.83
CA VAL A 617 -26.84 -13.50 25.54
C VAL A 617 -27.02 -12.12 24.95
N ILE A 618 -25.90 -11.52 24.58
CA ILE A 618 -25.78 -10.17 24.05
C ILE A 618 -25.23 -10.30 22.63
N GLY A 619 -26.04 -9.95 21.63
CA GLY A 619 -25.61 -9.88 20.23
C GLY A 619 -25.28 -8.44 19.82
N VAL A 620 -24.09 -8.22 19.28
CA VAL A 620 -23.62 -6.93 18.77
C VAL A 620 -23.44 -7.03 17.26
N SER A 621 -24.15 -6.19 16.50
CA SER A 621 -24.00 -6.11 15.05
C SER A 621 -24.22 -4.67 14.58
N CYS A 622 -23.53 -4.29 13.50
CA CYS A 622 -23.74 -3.03 12.80
C CYS A 622 -24.92 -3.08 11.81
N ARG A 623 -25.51 -4.27 11.62
CA ARG A 623 -26.54 -4.53 10.60
C ARG A 623 -27.94 -4.50 11.20
N LEU A 624 -28.81 -3.63 10.69
CA LEU A 624 -30.16 -3.39 11.24
C LEU A 624 -31.16 -4.54 10.98
N ASP A 625 -30.95 -5.33 9.92
CA ASP A 625 -31.78 -6.48 9.51
C ASP A 625 -31.21 -7.84 9.98
N ALA A 626 -30.27 -7.85 10.93
CA ALA A 626 -29.62 -9.08 11.39
C ALA A 626 -30.60 -10.15 11.94
N ASP A 627 -31.77 -9.74 12.42
CA ASP A 627 -32.82 -10.64 12.90
C ASP A 627 -33.60 -11.33 11.77
N GLN A 628 -33.65 -10.73 10.59
CA GLN A 628 -34.29 -11.32 9.40
C GLN A 628 -33.46 -12.48 8.84
N LEU A 629 -32.16 -12.49 9.14
CA LEU A 629 -31.22 -13.54 8.76
C LEU A 629 -31.41 -14.82 9.60
N LEU A 630 -32.12 -14.76 10.72
CA LEU A 630 -32.34 -15.91 11.60
C LEU A 630 -33.35 -16.91 11.03
N GLU A 631 -33.03 -18.21 11.11
CA GLU A 631 -33.96 -19.28 10.74
C GLU A 631 -35.22 -19.24 11.61
N LYS A 632 -36.37 -19.66 11.06
CA LYS A 632 -37.67 -19.64 11.77
C LYS A 632 -37.60 -20.28 13.17
N ARG A 633 -36.89 -21.40 13.32
CA ARG A 633 -36.74 -22.13 14.59
C ARG A 633 -35.91 -21.36 15.63
N VAL A 634 -34.90 -20.61 15.19
CA VAL A 634 -34.06 -19.78 16.07
C VAL A 634 -34.82 -18.50 16.40
N ARG A 635 -35.37 -17.82 15.40
CA ARG A 635 -36.17 -16.59 15.54
C ARG A 635 -37.38 -16.73 16.47
N SER A 636 -38.04 -17.89 16.47
CA SER A 636 -39.12 -18.21 17.41
C SER A 636 -38.67 -18.19 18.88
N ARG A 637 -37.38 -18.45 19.14
CA ARG A 637 -36.79 -18.39 20.48
C ARG A 637 -36.34 -16.97 20.88
N PHE A 638 -36.31 -16.04 19.92
CA PHE A 638 -36.01 -14.61 20.09
C PHE A 638 -37.25 -13.71 20.27
N SER A 639 -38.43 -14.14 19.81
CA SER A 639 -39.59 -13.27 19.50
C SER A 639 -40.18 -12.45 20.65
N HIS A 640 -39.94 -12.81 21.91
CA HIS A 640 -40.54 -12.14 23.08
C HIS A 640 -39.55 -11.34 23.92
N ARG A 641 -38.29 -11.18 23.48
CA ARG A 641 -37.20 -10.64 24.31
C ARG A 641 -36.15 -9.88 23.50
N LYS A 642 -36.60 -8.94 22.66
CA LYS A 642 -35.76 -8.08 21.82
C LYS A 642 -35.82 -6.64 22.32
N LEU A 643 -34.68 -6.05 22.66
CA LEU A 643 -34.52 -4.60 22.83
C LEU A 643 -33.81 -4.09 21.59
N LEU A 644 -34.53 -3.31 20.77
CA LEU A 644 -34.02 -2.74 19.52
C LEU A 644 -33.79 -1.25 19.75
N PHE A 645 -32.55 -0.79 19.62
CA PHE A 645 -32.22 0.64 19.63
C PHE A 645 -32.12 1.11 18.17
N LEU A 646 -33.16 1.78 17.68
CA LEU A 646 -33.17 2.40 16.35
C LEU A 646 -32.82 3.88 16.48
N PRO A 647 -32.11 4.47 15.49
CA PRO A 647 -32.02 5.92 15.40
C PRO A 647 -33.42 6.53 15.15
N PRO A 648 -33.70 7.75 15.65
CA PRO A 648 -34.96 8.43 15.37
C PRO A 648 -35.11 8.71 13.86
N GLN A 649 -36.35 8.67 13.36
CA GLN A 649 -36.64 8.98 11.96
C GLN A 649 -36.38 10.47 11.67
N LYS A 650 -35.97 10.79 10.44
CA LYS A 650 -35.63 12.16 10.01
C LYS A 650 -36.73 13.20 10.28
N GLU A 651 -37.97 12.79 10.45
CA GLU A 651 -39.10 13.66 10.75
C GLU A 651 -39.09 14.21 12.18
N ASP A 652 -38.48 13.50 13.13
CA ASP A 652 -38.33 13.94 14.53
C ASP A 652 -37.18 14.94 14.74
N LEU A 653 -36.32 15.11 13.73
CA LEU A 653 -35.19 16.06 13.74
C LEU A 653 -35.58 17.48 13.29
N GLN A 654 -36.82 17.70 12.85
CA GLN A 654 -37.32 18.99 12.38
C GLN A 654 -38.37 19.65 13.30
N ARG A 655 -38.56 19.16 14.53
CA ARG A 655 -39.38 19.82 15.55
C ARG A 655 -38.56 20.43 16.67
#